data_AF-A0A7V4MGR7-F1
#
_entry.id   AF-A0A7V4MGR7-F1
#
_cell.length_a   1.000
_cell.length_b   1.000
_cell.length_c   1.000
_cell.angle_alpha   90.00
_cell.angle_beta   90.00
_cell.angle_gamma   90.00
#
_symmetry.space_group_name_H-M   'P 1'
#
loop_
_entity.id
_entity.type
_entity.pdbx_description
1 polymer ?
#
loop_
_entity_poly.entity_id
_entity_poly.type
_entity_poly.pdbx_seq_one_letter_code
_entity_poly.pdbx_strand_id
1 'polypeptide(L)'
;TASGTASTPAVLKGGTTVNLGSRPVTLNYTPDSFAGDANSPALNLSQGSLTLNSAITVVNNSGTALGEGTYVLIAQASGSITGTPTLSGTVGGSGIEAGKTAFIQVTGGNVELVVQGALPTTTTLYRTNSTPSSSTYGDTLQFGVSVDPGAATGTVELRNGGVSGTLIGTGTLSGGVATITPADNALGVGTHANLVALYLGDVNYQASASAALSPAQVVAQKALTVSGAVAGNKYYDATTAATVSGGTLNGVLAGDTGNVTLNQSGVFATVGPGTAIAVTGTMSLGGSAAGNYSLTQPTGLSADIYAGAVWTGASDTLWNTAGNWLTNIVPAGANVTADFAQLDLPADQTVNLNSPRTIGNLVFGDTDTGTAAGWTLANNGSGGNILTLDGATPTIRVNALGTDKLATISAVVAGTAGLAKTGSGTLALTGVNTYTGATAVSNGWIQFNFNSGFGATPVSPTPGNIVLDGGGIALITANQTIAANRGIALGVNGGAISNGVAGSGNLTVSGIIAGPGALTASSAANAGLLLGAQNTYSGGTTLAGPASATIFNLNSSVGSPGSLVSGTFGTGPVVFNGPGMRSTTGADTTNGNAIIFAADATFPTVSSEKTLALEGPITLSNGTRTLTVNIGATVAGKSLVISGVIGDGGNGHGLTKAGTGVLTLTRTNTYSGITTITGGSIVVQTNEALGTVSAATTVSSGASLGLAGVNYSTPEAVSIAGTGVNVANHFFSGSAVQRGALQGVTGNSSWAGNVTFTANDTRIGVQDGANLTISGNITDGGGNLRLILRYGTTTAGSITLSGTGNNWTGGTDIFGGAGAVILGANNALGSGVLRLGTTGIPGSLDLGGYNQASAGLSQLNDVTTGQIRNDGAQASLLTLNPSAAQIYRGVIQDGASPVALTVNGSATQTLMGTNTYTGPTTVSAGTLLVNSPGSLAAGSAVTVSGTGTLGGNGTVHGPVTIQSGGTLAPGGVGVGTLTNGGPLTFNAGATAHFQLTNSLAADKAAVAGAVTYAGKLRLERVTGATLANGSYDLFDGSSLGGAFSQLELVNWNPAQRVNTNNLVVDGSIAVAANAAPVAYNRTLGVAQGDTATLLIIGGKNSPIDADGDALTIIGVSTPTSGSASFTATSVTYVANGGAGTNTFNYTVSDPFGATDTKTVTVVVSPVNNGANIVAGSLAVTGNNVKLDAFGIPGATYRLEFTEDLTAPVTWTPLTGSEVVAGSNGALSFNYTHGVPLPPLGFFRTQYVSGP
;
A
#
# COMPACT_ATOMS: atom_id res chain seq x y z
N THR A 1 7.14 -38.23 -167.70
CA THR A 1 7.59 -37.35 -168.80
C THR A 1 6.39 -36.91 -169.60
N ALA A 2 6.22 -35.61 -169.86
CA ALA A 2 5.19 -35.08 -170.75
C ALA A 2 5.85 -34.54 -172.02
N SER A 3 5.43 -35.02 -173.20
CA SER A 3 5.73 -34.39 -174.49
C SER A 3 4.42 -34.30 -175.28
N GLY A 4 3.76 -33.15 -175.18
CA GLY A 4 2.53 -32.84 -175.92
C GLY A 4 1.88 -31.55 -175.41
N THR A 5 1.41 -30.72 -176.34
CA THR A 5 0.70 -29.47 -176.07
C THR A 5 -0.75 -29.74 -175.65
N ALA A 6 -1.02 -29.76 -174.34
CA ALA A 6 -2.36 -29.65 -173.77
C ALA A 6 -2.32 -28.99 -172.37
N SER A 7 -3.28 -28.12 -172.12
CA SER A 7 -3.44 -27.29 -170.91
C SER A 7 -4.18 -28.03 -169.79
N THR A 8 -3.50 -28.93 -169.08
CA THR A 8 -3.99 -29.49 -167.80
C THR A 8 -2.85 -29.61 -166.78
N PRO A 9 -2.94 -28.97 -165.60
CA PRO A 9 -2.03 -29.24 -164.49
C PRO A 9 -2.23 -30.67 -163.99
N ALA A 10 -1.15 -31.45 -163.90
CA ALA A 10 -1.18 -32.78 -163.30
C ALA A 10 -1.35 -32.65 -161.78
N VAL A 11 -2.36 -33.30 -161.22
CA VAL A 11 -2.51 -33.48 -159.77
C VAL A 11 -1.57 -34.60 -159.32
N LEU A 12 -0.51 -34.27 -158.59
CA LEU A 12 0.39 -35.26 -158.00
C LEU A 12 -0.20 -35.74 -156.68
N LYS A 13 -0.78 -36.94 -156.67
CA LYS A 13 -1.09 -37.69 -155.44
C LYS A 13 -0.05 -38.79 -155.25
N GLY A 14 0.74 -38.68 -154.18
CA GLY A 14 1.39 -39.84 -153.58
C GLY A 14 2.69 -39.52 -152.83
N GLY A 15 2.88 -40.21 -151.70
CA GLY A 15 4.17 -40.52 -151.08
C GLY A 15 5.04 -41.40 -151.99
N THR A 16 5.31 -40.91 -153.19
CA THR A 16 6.18 -41.49 -154.21
C THR A 16 6.90 -40.35 -154.93
N THR A 17 8.20 -40.51 -155.10
CA THR A 17 9.16 -39.49 -155.56
C THR A 17 8.87 -38.99 -156.98
N VAL A 18 8.83 -37.67 -157.18
CA VAL A 18 8.63 -37.02 -158.49
C VAL A 18 9.93 -36.34 -158.94
N ASN A 19 10.55 -36.83 -160.03
CA ASN A 19 11.72 -36.20 -160.66
C ASN A 19 11.27 -35.16 -161.71
N LEU A 20 11.63 -33.88 -161.52
CA LEU A 20 11.33 -32.80 -162.47
C LEU A 20 12.56 -32.53 -163.36
N GLY A 21 12.39 -32.55 -164.68
CA GLY A 21 13.41 -32.16 -165.65
C GLY A 21 13.63 -30.63 -165.68
N SER A 22 14.65 -30.17 -166.42
CA SER A 22 15.34 -28.86 -166.34
C SER A 22 14.53 -27.59 -166.70
N ARG A 23 13.29 -27.42 -166.23
CA ARG A 23 12.51 -26.16 -166.32
C ARG A 23 11.91 -25.78 -164.94
N PRO A 24 11.86 -24.48 -164.59
CA PRO A 24 11.22 -24.02 -163.35
C PRO A 24 9.70 -24.26 -163.40
N VAL A 25 9.14 -24.80 -162.31
CA VAL A 25 7.70 -25.05 -162.16
C VAL A 25 7.22 -24.37 -160.88
N THR A 26 6.16 -23.56 -160.99
CA THR A 26 5.43 -23.04 -159.82
C THR A 26 4.42 -24.09 -159.35
N LEU A 27 4.52 -24.55 -158.11
CA LEU A 27 3.64 -25.53 -157.50
C LEU A 27 2.89 -24.88 -156.31
N ASN A 28 1.55 -24.91 -156.34
CA ASN A 28 0.76 -24.76 -155.12
C ASN A 28 0.58 -26.15 -154.52
N TYR A 29 1.33 -26.45 -153.46
CA TYR A 29 1.32 -27.75 -152.79
C TYR A 29 0.50 -27.66 -151.50
N THR A 30 -0.64 -28.33 -151.49
CA THR A 30 -1.51 -28.45 -150.31
C THR A 30 -1.63 -29.94 -149.96
N PRO A 31 -0.80 -30.48 -149.07
CA PRO A 31 -0.92 -31.88 -148.66
C PRO A 31 -2.03 -32.03 -147.63
N ASP A 32 -3.00 -32.91 -147.89
CA ASP A 32 -4.08 -33.22 -146.93
C ASP A 32 -3.61 -34.10 -145.75
N SER A 33 -2.39 -34.66 -145.81
CA SER A 33 -1.82 -35.48 -144.73
C SER A 33 -0.30 -35.52 -144.80
N PHE A 34 0.39 -35.26 -143.69
CA PHE A 34 1.81 -35.57 -143.52
C PHE A 34 1.98 -36.90 -142.77
N ALA A 35 2.73 -37.82 -143.37
CA ALA A 35 3.32 -38.98 -142.68
C ALA A 35 4.79 -39.04 -143.10
N GLY A 36 5.62 -38.26 -142.40
CA GLY A 36 7.05 -38.18 -142.65
C GLY A 36 7.81 -37.78 -141.39
N ASP A 37 8.96 -38.42 -141.16
CA ASP A 37 9.91 -38.11 -140.09
C ASP A 37 11.23 -37.62 -140.72
N ALA A 38 12.25 -37.36 -139.89
CA ALA A 38 13.55 -36.85 -140.34
C ALA A 38 14.19 -37.67 -141.48
N ASN A 39 13.79 -38.93 -141.68
CA ASN A 39 14.32 -39.83 -142.70
C ASN A 39 13.36 -40.06 -143.88
N SER A 40 12.10 -39.62 -143.78
CA SER A 40 11.05 -39.85 -144.79
C SER A 40 10.24 -38.57 -145.08
N PRO A 41 10.81 -37.56 -145.75
CA PRO A 41 10.12 -36.30 -146.00
C PRO A 41 8.94 -36.46 -146.97
N ALA A 42 7.82 -35.77 -146.72
CA ALA A 42 6.61 -35.91 -147.53
C ALA A 42 6.76 -35.40 -148.97
N LEU A 43 7.77 -34.57 -149.23
CA LEU A 43 8.18 -34.15 -150.57
C LEU A 43 9.71 -34.04 -150.61
N ASN A 44 10.35 -34.72 -151.58
CA ASN A 44 11.80 -34.68 -151.79
C ASN A 44 12.13 -34.11 -153.18
N LEU A 45 12.83 -32.97 -153.22
CA LEU A 45 13.26 -32.29 -154.44
C LEU A 45 14.64 -32.77 -154.88
N SER A 46 14.66 -33.64 -155.88
CA SER A 46 15.89 -34.25 -156.39
C SER A 46 16.66 -33.40 -157.40
N GLN A 47 16.03 -32.61 -158.28
CA GLN A 47 16.65 -31.62 -159.20
C GLN A 47 15.63 -30.50 -159.56
N GLY A 48 16.05 -29.22 -159.66
CA GLY A 48 15.20 -28.04 -159.99
C GLY A 48 15.13 -26.94 -158.91
N SER A 49 14.26 -25.92 -159.07
CA SER A 49 14.05 -24.84 -158.06
C SER A 49 12.57 -24.70 -157.69
N LEU A 50 12.26 -24.58 -156.40
CA LEU A 50 10.91 -24.39 -155.82
C LEU A 50 10.82 -23.08 -155.03
N THR A 51 9.79 -22.26 -155.27
CA THR A 51 9.52 -21.02 -154.51
C THR A 51 8.25 -21.17 -153.68
N LEU A 52 8.29 -20.83 -152.38
CA LEU A 52 7.17 -20.96 -151.44
C LEU A 52 6.54 -19.61 -151.10
N ASN A 53 5.20 -19.56 -151.08
CA ASN A 53 4.43 -18.32 -150.96
C ASN A 53 3.92 -18.13 -149.51
N SER A 54 4.77 -17.59 -148.66
CA SER A 54 4.57 -16.95 -147.32
C SER A 54 3.80 -17.64 -146.18
N ALA A 55 2.76 -18.45 -146.38
CA ALA A 55 1.96 -19.02 -145.28
C ALA A 55 1.76 -20.53 -145.43
N ILE A 56 2.10 -21.30 -144.39
CA ILE A 56 1.95 -22.76 -144.35
C ILE A 56 1.00 -23.13 -143.21
N THR A 57 -0.07 -23.85 -143.54
CA THR A 57 -0.96 -24.46 -142.56
C THR A 57 -0.48 -25.88 -142.26
N VAL A 58 -0.31 -26.22 -140.98
CA VAL A 58 0.10 -27.57 -140.55
C VAL A 58 -1.03 -28.21 -139.76
N VAL A 59 -1.37 -29.46 -140.13
CA VAL A 59 -2.37 -30.28 -139.42
C VAL A 59 -1.68 -31.57 -138.97
N ASN A 60 -1.66 -31.79 -137.66
CA ASN A 60 -1.12 -33.00 -137.04
C ASN A 60 -2.22 -34.08 -136.93
N ASN A 61 -2.13 -35.09 -137.79
CA ASN A 61 -3.05 -36.24 -137.78
C ASN A 61 -2.43 -37.53 -137.19
N SER A 62 -1.32 -37.40 -136.45
CA SER A 62 -0.64 -38.55 -135.82
C SER A 62 -1.41 -39.16 -134.62
N GLY A 63 -2.54 -38.57 -134.24
CA GLY A 63 -3.40 -39.04 -133.15
C GLY A 63 -2.97 -38.58 -131.75
N THR A 64 -1.80 -37.94 -131.60
CA THR A 64 -1.30 -37.37 -130.33
C THR A 64 -0.71 -35.98 -130.54
N ALA A 65 -0.74 -35.12 -129.52
CA ALA A 65 -0.21 -33.76 -129.62
C ALA A 65 1.32 -33.77 -129.76
N LEU A 66 1.89 -32.82 -130.51
CA LEU A 66 3.34 -32.70 -130.65
C LEU A 66 3.95 -32.11 -129.38
N GLY A 67 4.95 -32.81 -128.83
CA GLY A 67 5.78 -32.33 -127.72
C GLY A 67 6.86 -31.35 -128.20
N GLU A 68 7.71 -30.91 -127.27
CA GLU A 68 8.88 -30.07 -127.62
C GLU A 68 9.82 -30.82 -128.56
N GLY A 69 10.11 -30.23 -129.72
CA GLY A 69 10.90 -30.87 -130.76
C GLY A 69 10.87 -30.10 -132.08
N THR A 70 11.68 -30.54 -133.06
CA THR A 70 11.75 -29.98 -134.43
C THR A 70 11.34 -31.04 -135.45
N TYR A 71 10.45 -30.70 -136.38
CA TYR A 71 9.84 -31.64 -137.33
C TYR A 71 9.98 -31.16 -138.78
N VAL A 72 10.56 -31.97 -139.68
CA VAL A 72 10.85 -31.60 -141.08
C VAL A 72 9.63 -31.83 -141.99
N LEU A 73 9.23 -30.79 -142.73
CA LEU A 73 8.07 -30.80 -143.61
C LEU A 73 8.45 -30.98 -145.10
N ILE A 74 9.52 -30.34 -145.60
CA ILE A 74 9.98 -30.46 -146.99
C ILE A 74 11.49 -30.63 -147.01
N ALA A 75 12.02 -31.58 -147.80
CA ALA A 75 13.46 -31.83 -147.91
C ALA A 75 14.03 -31.61 -149.33
N GLN A 76 15.25 -31.09 -149.40
CA GLN A 76 15.99 -30.80 -150.65
C GLN A 76 17.18 -31.77 -150.81
N ALA A 77 17.22 -32.56 -151.90
CA ALA A 77 18.34 -33.46 -152.20
C ALA A 77 19.38 -32.86 -153.17
N SER A 78 18.95 -32.24 -154.27
CA SER A 78 19.78 -31.31 -155.08
C SER A 78 18.89 -30.34 -155.87
N GLY A 79 19.08 -29.02 -155.75
CA GLY A 79 18.11 -28.01 -156.22
C GLY A 79 18.21 -26.69 -155.44
N SER A 80 17.17 -25.84 -155.39
CA SER A 80 17.10 -24.64 -154.52
C SER A 80 15.66 -24.38 -154.05
N ILE A 81 15.46 -24.12 -152.74
CA ILE A 81 14.19 -23.63 -152.16
C ILE A 81 14.36 -22.17 -151.74
N THR A 82 13.46 -21.27 -152.16
CA THR A 82 13.50 -19.83 -151.80
C THR A 82 12.15 -19.33 -151.26
N GLY A 83 12.18 -18.61 -150.12
CA GLY A 83 11.02 -18.00 -149.43
C GLY A 83 11.11 -18.13 -147.89
N THR A 84 10.43 -17.25 -147.11
CA THR A 84 10.35 -17.33 -145.64
C THR A 84 8.91 -17.65 -145.18
N PRO A 85 8.56 -18.92 -144.98
CA PRO A 85 7.22 -19.30 -144.56
C PRO A 85 6.98 -19.03 -143.07
N THR A 86 5.78 -18.58 -142.71
CA THR A 86 5.29 -18.50 -141.33
C THR A 86 4.18 -19.51 -141.08
N LEU A 87 4.04 -19.97 -139.83
CA LEU A 87 2.93 -20.85 -139.43
C LEU A 87 1.61 -20.05 -139.44
N SER A 88 0.68 -20.47 -140.28
CA SER A 88 -0.63 -19.83 -140.41
C SER A 88 -1.57 -20.32 -139.31
N GLY A 89 -1.42 -19.77 -138.11
CA GLY A 89 -2.26 -20.08 -136.95
C GLY A 89 -1.68 -21.20 -136.06
N THR A 90 -2.53 -21.84 -135.25
CA THR A 90 -2.14 -23.00 -134.44
C THR A 90 -2.08 -24.27 -135.27
N VAL A 91 -1.23 -25.22 -134.88
CA VAL A 91 -1.17 -26.55 -135.50
C VAL A 91 -2.52 -27.26 -135.31
N GLY A 92 -3.21 -27.55 -136.41
CA GLY A 92 -4.53 -28.21 -136.40
C GLY A 92 -4.45 -29.71 -136.11
N GLY A 93 -5.59 -30.39 -135.94
CA GLY A 93 -5.65 -31.83 -135.61
C GLY A 93 -5.43 -32.09 -134.12
N SER A 94 -4.53 -33.00 -133.75
CA SER A 94 -4.19 -33.30 -132.33
C SER A 94 -3.33 -32.21 -131.65
N GLY A 95 -2.93 -31.14 -132.35
CA GLY A 95 -2.30 -29.95 -131.77
C GLY A 95 -0.88 -30.14 -131.20
N ILE A 96 -0.52 -29.24 -130.26
CA ILE A 96 0.71 -29.27 -129.43
C ILE A 96 0.34 -29.40 -127.93
N GLU A 97 1.26 -29.84 -127.08
CA GLU A 97 1.00 -30.00 -125.63
C GLU A 97 0.63 -28.69 -124.89
N ALA A 98 -0.21 -28.77 -123.85
CA ALA A 98 -0.71 -27.62 -123.10
C ALA A 98 0.39 -26.91 -122.29
N GLY A 99 0.35 -25.57 -122.25
CA GLY A 99 1.38 -24.74 -121.60
C GLY A 99 2.63 -24.52 -122.47
N LYS A 100 2.59 -24.94 -123.75
CA LYS A 100 3.65 -24.76 -124.74
C LYS A 100 3.20 -23.86 -125.92
N THR A 101 4.13 -23.45 -126.76
CA THR A 101 4.02 -22.52 -127.92
C THR A 101 4.78 -23.06 -129.14
N ALA A 102 4.44 -22.72 -130.39
CA ALA A 102 5.08 -23.29 -131.60
C ALA A 102 5.27 -22.31 -132.79
N PHE A 103 6.29 -22.53 -133.65
CA PHE A 103 6.60 -21.71 -134.85
C PHE A 103 7.29 -22.49 -136.00
N ILE A 104 7.32 -21.96 -137.24
CA ILE A 104 7.99 -22.55 -138.44
C ILE A 104 9.32 -21.85 -138.72
N GLN A 105 10.33 -22.61 -139.17
CA GLN A 105 11.63 -22.11 -139.61
C GLN A 105 12.14 -22.82 -140.87
N VAL A 106 13.18 -22.28 -141.53
CA VAL A 106 13.87 -22.91 -142.66
C VAL A 106 15.35 -23.07 -142.30
N THR A 107 15.81 -24.31 -142.24
CA THR A 107 17.16 -24.65 -141.77
C THR A 107 17.80 -25.66 -142.71
N GLY A 108 19.01 -25.40 -143.19
CA GLY A 108 19.79 -26.35 -144.00
C GLY A 108 19.19 -26.71 -145.38
N GLY A 109 18.29 -25.87 -145.92
CA GLY A 109 17.56 -26.16 -147.17
C GLY A 109 16.23 -26.92 -146.96
N ASN A 110 15.89 -27.28 -145.72
CA ASN A 110 14.62 -27.92 -145.35
C ASN A 110 13.66 -26.93 -144.66
N VAL A 111 12.35 -27.19 -144.69
CA VAL A 111 11.33 -26.42 -143.94
C VAL A 111 10.90 -27.21 -142.70
N GLU A 112 10.88 -26.59 -141.50
CA GLU A 112 10.74 -27.24 -140.19
C GLU A 112 9.69 -26.56 -139.25
N LEU A 113 9.12 -27.29 -138.29
CA LEU A 113 8.21 -26.81 -137.21
C LEU A 113 8.81 -27.06 -135.80
N VAL A 114 8.74 -26.10 -134.84
CA VAL A 114 9.36 -26.10 -133.49
C VAL A 114 8.37 -25.78 -132.33
N VAL A 115 8.49 -26.36 -131.10
CA VAL A 115 7.56 -26.21 -129.92
C VAL A 115 8.26 -25.97 -128.51
N GLN A 116 7.81 -25.08 -127.54
CA GLN A 116 8.43 -24.64 -126.19
C GLN A 116 7.55 -23.94 -125.02
N GLY A 117 7.99 -23.62 -123.73
CA GLY A 117 7.19 -23.05 -122.51
C GLY A 117 7.46 -21.60 -121.84
N ALA A 118 6.86 -21.17 -120.66
CA ALA A 118 6.71 -19.75 -120.05
C ALA A 118 7.63 -19.24 -118.84
N LEU A 119 7.65 -17.91 -118.46
CA LEU A 119 8.76 -17.17 -117.73
C LEU A 119 8.52 -16.57 -116.27
N PRO A 120 9.55 -16.45 -115.38
CA PRO A 120 9.47 -15.94 -113.96
C PRO A 120 9.69 -14.40 -113.72
N THR A 121 9.36 -13.84 -112.51
CA THR A 121 9.50 -12.39 -112.12
C THR A 121 10.13 -12.07 -110.73
N THR A 122 10.54 -10.80 -110.50
CA THR A 122 11.05 -10.25 -109.20
C THR A 122 10.40 -8.90 -108.83
N THR A 123 9.99 -8.67 -107.56
CA THR A 123 9.36 -7.42 -107.06
C THR A 123 10.23 -6.67 -106.02
N THR A 124 10.25 -5.33 -106.02
CA THR A 124 11.00 -4.46 -105.07
C THR A 124 10.15 -3.29 -104.54
N LEU A 125 10.43 -2.85 -103.29
CA LEU A 125 9.73 -1.75 -102.59
C LEU A 125 10.74 -0.71 -102.05
N TYR A 126 10.46 0.58 -102.20
CA TYR A 126 11.27 1.69 -101.67
C TYR A 126 10.42 2.92 -101.31
N ARG A 127 11.00 3.91 -100.61
CA ARG A 127 10.32 5.16 -100.21
C ARG A 127 10.66 6.31 -101.17
N THR A 128 9.68 7.15 -101.52
CA THR A 128 9.87 8.20 -102.56
C THR A 128 9.91 9.62 -102.03
N ASN A 129 9.35 9.91 -100.85
CA ASN A 129 9.18 11.29 -100.36
C ASN A 129 9.96 11.63 -99.07
N SER A 130 10.85 10.77 -98.59
CA SER A 130 11.79 11.10 -97.50
C SER A 130 12.89 10.06 -97.36
N THR A 131 14.14 10.49 -97.40
CA THR A 131 15.29 9.71 -96.96
C THR A 131 15.99 10.47 -95.82
N PRO A 132 16.25 9.84 -94.65
CA PRO A 132 15.94 8.44 -94.26
C PRO A 132 14.48 8.22 -93.84
N SER A 133 14.10 6.96 -93.61
CA SER A 133 12.73 6.44 -93.36
C SER A 133 12.12 6.81 -92.00
N SER A 134 12.24 8.07 -91.57
CA SER A 134 11.63 8.61 -90.35
C SER A 134 10.62 9.71 -90.67
N SER A 135 9.42 9.65 -90.08
CA SER A 135 8.38 10.66 -90.18
C SER A 135 7.75 10.96 -88.82
N THR A 136 6.93 11.99 -88.73
CA THR A 136 6.08 12.28 -87.56
C THR A 136 4.67 11.75 -87.82
N TYR A 137 3.92 11.43 -86.78
CA TYR A 137 2.53 11.00 -86.90
C TYR A 137 1.68 12.10 -87.57
N GLY A 138 0.97 11.72 -88.65
CA GLY A 138 0.20 12.64 -89.50
C GLY A 138 0.95 13.20 -90.70
N ASP A 139 2.24 12.87 -90.90
CA ASP A 139 2.97 13.24 -92.11
C ASP A 139 2.58 12.34 -93.29
N THR A 140 2.40 12.91 -94.48
CA THR A 140 2.08 12.17 -95.70
C THR A 140 3.22 11.25 -96.15
N LEU A 141 2.93 9.96 -96.36
CA LEU A 141 3.92 8.93 -96.75
C LEU A 141 3.71 8.48 -98.20
N GLN A 142 4.79 8.25 -98.95
CA GLN A 142 4.72 7.77 -100.34
C GLN A 142 5.78 6.69 -100.62
N PHE A 143 5.36 5.60 -101.26
CA PHE A 143 6.15 4.40 -101.53
C PHE A 143 6.15 4.03 -103.02
N GLY A 144 7.29 3.62 -103.55
CA GLY A 144 7.46 3.14 -104.93
C GLY A 144 7.67 1.63 -104.97
N VAL A 145 7.08 0.96 -105.96
CA VAL A 145 7.15 -0.49 -106.19
C VAL A 145 7.61 -0.75 -107.62
N SER A 146 8.51 -1.71 -107.85
CA SER A 146 8.96 -2.14 -109.19
C SER A 146 8.96 -3.66 -109.36
N VAL A 147 8.63 -4.15 -110.57
CA VAL A 147 8.54 -5.57 -110.96
C VAL A 147 9.30 -5.83 -112.27
N ASP A 148 10.14 -6.86 -112.31
CA ASP A 148 10.98 -7.27 -113.46
C ASP A 148 10.64 -8.71 -113.92
N PRO A 149 10.48 -9.00 -115.24
CA PRO A 149 10.65 -8.14 -116.42
C PRO A 149 9.70 -6.95 -116.44
N GLY A 150 10.20 -5.75 -116.79
CA GLY A 150 9.40 -4.50 -116.82
C GLY A 150 8.20 -4.49 -117.80
N ALA A 151 7.98 -5.59 -118.51
CA ALA A 151 6.78 -5.84 -119.30
C ALA A 151 5.61 -6.42 -118.46
N ALA A 152 5.83 -6.76 -117.18
CA ALA A 152 4.80 -7.26 -116.28
C ALA A 152 3.71 -6.19 -116.03
N THR A 153 2.44 -6.62 -116.07
CA THR A 153 1.27 -5.74 -115.89
C THR A 153 0.41 -6.19 -114.71
N GLY A 154 -0.37 -5.30 -114.10
CA GLY A 154 -1.32 -5.66 -113.02
C GLY A 154 -1.24 -4.77 -111.76
N THR A 155 -1.72 -5.30 -110.63
CA THR A 155 -1.83 -4.56 -109.36
C THR A 155 -0.73 -4.95 -108.39
N VAL A 156 -0.24 -3.97 -107.63
CA VAL A 156 0.62 -4.18 -106.47
C VAL A 156 -0.01 -3.65 -105.18
N GLU A 157 0.20 -4.38 -104.10
CA GLU A 157 -0.34 -4.05 -102.78
C GLU A 157 0.79 -3.68 -101.81
N LEU A 158 0.65 -2.57 -101.08
CA LEU A 158 1.52 -2.24 -99.95
C LEU A 158 0.89 -2.75 -98.65
N ARG A 159 1.61 -3.62 -97.96
CA ARG A 159 1.13 -4.25 -96.73
C ARG A 159 2.10 -4.00 -95.59
N ASN A 160 1.55 -3.69 -94.41
CA ASN A 160 2.31 -3.59 -93.16
C ASN A 160 2.15 -4.90 -92.37
N GLY A 161 3.26 -5.56 -92.06
CA GLY A 161 3.29 -6.86 -91.36
C GLY A 161 3.63 -8.06 -92.25
N GLY A 162 4.20 -7.84 -93.44
CA GLY A 162 4.55 -8.91 -94.40
C GLY A 162 3.44 -9.19 -95.41
N VAL A 163 3.60 -10.26 -96.21
CA VAL A 163 2.70 -10.55 -97.35
C VAL A 163 1.25 -10.84 -96.94
N SER A 164 1.04 -11.36 -95.72
CA SER A 164 -0.29 -11.54 -95.11
C SER A 164 -0.73 -10.36 -94.23
N GLY A 165 0.06 -9.28 -94.20
CA GLY A 165 -0.17 -8.11 -93.36
C GLY A 165 -1.32 -7.23 -93.84
N THR A 166 -1.64 -6.21 -93.04
CA THR A 166 -2.74 -5.27 -93.30
C THR A 166 -2.45 -4.45 -94.55
N LEU A 167 -3.42 -4.43 -95.47
CA LEU A 167 -3.36 -3.57 -96.65
C LEU A 167 -3.43 -2.10 -96.21
N ILE A 168 -2.40 -1.33 -96.54
CA ILE A 168 -2.33 0.10 -96.22
C ILE A 168 -2.33 0.99 -97.47
N GLY A 169 -2.25 0.39 -98.65
CA GLY A 169 -2.42 1.09 -99.94
C GLY A 169 -2.25 0.15 -101.13
N THR A 170 -2.80 0.53 -102.28
CA THR A 170 -2.67 -0.21 -103.55
C THR A 170 -2.13 0.71 -104.65
N GLY A 171 -1.51 0.11 -105.67
CA GLY A 171 -1.03 0.80 -106.87
C GLY A 171 -1.13 -0.09 -108.10
N THR A 172 -1.25 0.52 -109.28
CA THR A 172 -1.31 -0.19 -110.56
C THR A 172 0.02 -0.06 -111.29
N LEU A 173 0.55 -1.16 -111.83
CA LEU A 173 1.80 -1.18 -112.58
C LEU A 173 1.63 -0.53 -113.95
N SER A 174 2.54 0.38 -114.28
CA SER A 174 2.73 0.95 -115.60
C SER A 174 4.21 0.88 -115.95
N GLY A 175 4.57 0.09 -116.97
CA GLY A 175 5.98 -0.17 -117.32
C GLY A 175 6.77 -0.85 -116.20
N GLY A 176 6.14 -1.75 -115.43
CA GLY A 176 6.76 -2.46 -114.32
C GLY A 176 6.96 -1.63 -113.04
N VAL A 177 6.35 -0.45 -112.90
CA VAL A 177 6.49 0.41 -111.70
C VAL A 177 5.12 0.93 -111.21
N ALA A 178 4.94 1.12 -109.89
CA ALA A 178 3.78 1.75 -109.28
C ALA A 178 4.18 2.67 -108.10
N THR A 179 3.36 3.67 -107.78
CA THR A 179 3.50 4.52 -106.58
C THR A 179 2.26 4.41 -105.71
N ILE A 180 2.45 4.31 -104.40
CA ILE A 180 1.40 4.10 -103.40
C ILE A 180 1.52 5.19 -102.32
N THR A 181 0.44 5.92 -102.08
CA THR A 181 0.33 6.94 -101.02
C THR A 181 -0.72 6.50 -99.99
N PRO A 182 -0.33 5.92 -98.85
CA PRO A 182 -1.24 5.59 -97.75
C PRO A 182 -1.88 6.86 -97.14
N ALA A 183 -3.00 6.71 -96.43
CA ALA A 183 -3.58 7.80 -95.66
C ALA A 183 -2.62 8.31 -94.57
N ASP A 184 -2.68 9.59 -94.21
CA ASP A 184 -1.73 10.28 -93.31
C ASP A 184 -1.64 9.68 -91.88
N ASN A 185 -2.58 8.80 -91.51
CA ASN A 185 -2.61 8.06 -90.23
C ASN A 185 -2.58 6.53 -90.42
N ALA A 186 -2.30 6.04 -91.63
CA ALA A 186 -2.29 4.60 -91.93
C ALA A 186 -1.19 3.84 -91.16
N LEU A 187 -0.18 4.54 -90.65
CA LEU A 187 0.85 4.03 -89.75
C LEU A 187 0.79 4.80 -88.42
N GLY A 188 0.64 4.08 -87.31
CA GLY A 188 0.72 4.65 -85.96
C GLY A 188 2.15 5.02 -85.57
N VAL A 189 2.32 5.68 -84.43
CA VAL A 189 3.67 5.95 -83.87
C VAL A 189 4.38 4.62 -83.57
N GLY A 190 5.63 4.47 -84.05
CA GLY A 190 6.44 3.27 -83.87
C GLY A 190 7.29 2.89 -85.07
N THR A 191 7.99 1.75 -84.97
CA THR A 191 8.81 1.20 -86.05
C THR A 191 8.04 0.12 -86.83
N HIS A 192 7.93 0.30 -88.15
CA HIS A 192 7.25 -0.59 -89.10
C HIS A 192 8.28 -1.34 -89.95
N ALA A 193 8.82 -2.43 -89.40
CA ALA A 193 9.92 -3.19 -89.99
C ALA A 193 9.52 -4.13 -91.14
N ASN A 194 8.24 -4.46 -91.28
CA ASN A 194 7.73 -5.47 -92.24
C ASN A 194 6.78 -4.86 -93.27
N LEU A 195 7.16 -3.74 -93.88
CA LEU A 195 6.43 -3.18 -95.02
C LEU A 195 6.86 -3.91 -96.29
N VAL A 196 5.92 -4.53 -97.01
CA VAL A 196 6.21 -5.28 -98.26
C VAL A 196 5.27 -4.87 -99.37
N ALA A 197 5.75 -5.00 -100.61
CA ALA A 197 4.93 -4.92 -101.81
C ALA A 197 4.67 -6.31 -102.38
N LEU A 198 3.43 -6.60 -102.76
CA LEU A 198 3.03 -7.87 -103.35
C LEU A 198 2.50 -7.66 -104.77
N TYR A 199 3.13 -8.31 -105.76
CA TYR A 199 2.64 -8.39 -107.15
C TYR A 199 1.92 -9.71 -107.39
N LEU A 200 0.77 -9.65 -108.06
CA LEU A 200 -0.17 -10.77 -108.18
C LEU A 200 -0.02 -11.65 -109.44
N GLY A 201 0.87 -11.31 -110.39
CA GLY A 201 1.13 -12.08 -111.63
C GLY A 201 0.22 -11.74 -112.83
N ASP A 202 0.57 -12.21 -114.04
CA ASP A 202 -0.22 -12.11 -115.28
C ASP A 202 -0.11 -13.34 -116.22
N VAL A 203 -0.71 -13.29 -117.42
CA VAL A 203 -0.78 -14.43 -118.38
C VAL A 203 0.57 -14.88 -118.93
N ASN A 204 1.58 -14.02 -118.87
CA ASN A 204 2.93 -14.29 -119.36
C ASN A 204 3.94 -14.46 -118.21
N TYR A 205 3.63 -13.93 -117.02
CA TYR A 205 4.57 -13.74 -115.92
C TYR A 205 4.02 -14.18 -114.55
N GLN A 206 4.83 -14.89 -113.76
CA GLN A 206 4.44 -15.38 -112.43
C GLN A 206 4.36 -14.25 -111.37
N ALA A 207 3.58 -14.47 -110.30
CA ALA A 207 3.47 -13.56 -109.14
C ALA A 207 4.75 -13.52 -108.29
N SER A 208 5.04 -12.38 -107.63
CA SER A 208 6.22 -12.23 -106.76
C SER A 208 6.02 -11.17 -105.66
N ALA A 209 6.78 -11.27 -104.57
CA ALA A 209 6.72 -10.34 -103.43
C ALA A 209 8.08 -9.65 -103.22
N SER A 210 8.06 -8.41 -102.71
CA SER A 210 9.27 -7.71 -102.32
C SER A 210 9.81 -8.20 -100.98
N ALA A 211 11.12 -8.00 -100.77
CA ALA A 211 11.66 -7.96 -99.42
C ALA A 211 11.02 -6.83 -98.60
N ALA A 212 11.12 -6.93 -97.27
CA ALA A 212 10.68 -5.85 -96.38
C ALA A 212 11.49 -4.56 -96.65
N LEU A 213 10.81 -3.41 -96.58
CA LEU A 213 11.42 -2.10 -96.75
C LEU A 213 12.61 -1.93 -95.79
N SER A 214 13.78 -1.62 -96.35
CA SER A 214 15.01 -1.39 -95.60
C SER A 214 15.66 -0.06 -95.99
N PRO A 215 15.96 0.85 -95.03
CA PRO A 215 15.66 0.73 -93.59
C PRO A 215 14.15 0.80 -93.27
N ALA A 216 13.76 0.26 -92.11
CA ALA A 216 12.36 0.24 -91.65
C ALA A 216 11.77 1.66 -91.51
N GLN A 217 10.45 1.79 -91.68
CA GLN A 217 9.76 3.07 -91.48
C GLN A 217 9.55 3.35 -90.00
N VAL A 218 9.98 4.50 -89.50
CA VAL A 218 9.76 4.95 -88.11
C VAL A 218 8.84 6.17 -88.09
N VAL A 219 7.80 6.14 -87.26
CA VAL A 219 6.87 7.25 -87.05
C VAL A 219 7.02 7.77 -85.60
N ALA A 220 7.42 9.02 -85.42
CA ALA A 220 7.58 9.68 -84.13
C ALA A 220 6.30 10.37 -83.65
N GLN A 221 6.17 10.61 -82.34
CA GLN A 221 5.06 11.36 -81.76
C GLN A 221 5.04 12.82 -82.23
N LYS A 222 3.85 13.38 -82.42
CA LYS A 222 3.66 14.80 -82.77
C LYS A 222 3.59 15.67 -81.50
N ALA A 223 4.35 16.77 -81.45
CA ALA A 223 4.35 17.65 -80.29
C ALA A 223 3.08 18.51 -80.20
N LEU A 224 2.52 18.63 -79.00
CA LEU A 224 1.41 19.50 -78.62
C LEU A 224 1.90 20.57 -77.64
N THR A 225 1.28 21.75 -77.69
CA THR A 225 1.50 22.85 -76.74
C THR A 225 0.20 23.21 -76.03
N VAL A 226 0.30 23.73 -74.80
CA VAL A 226 -0.85 24.24 -74.03
C VAL A 226 -0.88 25.76 -74.05
N SER A 227 -2.01 26.35 -74.45
CA SER A 227 -2.26 27.79 -74.35
C SER A 227 -3.43 28.10 -73.40
N GLY A 228 -3.41 29.26 -72.74
CA GLY A 228 -4.53 29.76 -71.93
C GLY A 228 -4.60 29.25 -70.49
N ALA A 229 -3.60 28.49 -70.03
CA ALA A 229 -3.53 28.04 -68.65
C ALA A 229 -3.25 29.19 -67.67
N VAL A 230 -3.96 29.19 -66.54
CA VAL A 230 -3.83 30.19 -65.47
C VAL A 230 -3.69 29.48 -64.12
N ALA A 231 -2.77 29.95 -63.28
CA ALA A 231 -2.63 29.50 -61.89
C ALA A 231 -3.46 30.38 -60.94
N GLY A 232 -4.14 29.77 -59.96
CA GLY A 232 -4.97 30.49 -58.99
C GLY A 232 -4.23 30.87 -57.69
N ASN A 233 -4.54 32.05 -57.14
CA ASN A 233 -4.03 32.53 -55.84
C ASN A 233 -4.54 31.66 -54.67
N LYS A 234 -3.78 31.61 -53.57
CA LYS A 234 -4.13 30.86 -52.34
C LYS A 234 -3.70 31.60 -51.06
N TYR A 235 -4.18 31.13 -49.90
CA TYR A 235 -3.61 31.48 -48.59
C TYR A 235 -2.50 30.53 -48.23
N TYR A 236 -1.58 30.99 -47.36
CA TYR A 236 -0.55 30.15 -46.79
C TYR A 236 -1.17 28.96 -46.05
N ASP A 237 -0.97 27.78 -46.61
CA ASP A 237 -1.44 26.49 -46.10
C ASP A 237 -0.27 25.50 -45.86
N ALA A 238 0.97 26.02 -45.89
CA ALA A 238 2.21 25.26 -45.80
C ALA A 238 2.44 24.20 -46.92
N THR A 239 1.69 24.22 -48.02
CA THR A 239 1.88 23.32 -49.17
C THR A 239 2.22 24.07 -50.46
N THR A 240 2.93 23.38 -51.36
CA THR A 240 3.24 23.92 -52.70
C THR A 240 2.17 23.59 -53.75
N ALA A 241 1.04 22.96 -53.41
CA ALA A 241 0.04 22.60 -54.40
C ALA A 241 -0.63 23.85 -55.02
N ALA A 242 -0.76 23.87 -56.36
CA ALA A 242 -1.40 24.94 -57.12
C ALA A 242 -2.57 24.43 -57.98
N THR A 243 -3.66 25.19 -57.99
CA THR A 243 -4.78 24.96 -58.88
C THR A 243 -4.49 25.62 -60.23
N VAL A 244 -4.53 24.85 -61.32
CA VAL A 244 -4.32 25.35 -62.69
C VAL A 244 -5.56 25.05 -63.54
N SER A 245 -6.06 26.04 -64.27
CA SER A 245 -7.28 25.93 -65.10
C SER A 245 -7.15 26.71 -66.42
N GLY A 246 -8.07 26.50 -67.37
CA GLY A 246 -8.17 27.27 -68.63
C GLY A 246 -7.30 26.81 -69.81
N GLY A 247 -6.42 25.83 -69.63
CA GLY A 247 -5.53 25.32 -70.68
C GLY A 247 -6.26 24.61 -71.84
N THR A 248 -5.83 24.91 -73.07
CA THR A 248 -6.30 24.30 -74.34
C THR A 248 -5.12 23.70 -75.11
N LEU A 249 -5.31 22.53 -75.74
CA LEU A 249 -4.28 21.84 -76.56
C LEU A 249 -4.21 22.39 -77.99
N ASN A 250 -3.01 22.72 -78.46
CA ASN A 250 -2.73 23.11 -79.85
C ASN A 250 -1.87 22.05 -80.56
N GLY A 251 -2.20 21.75 -81.82
CA GLY A 251 -1.45 20.83 -82.68
C GLY A 251 -2.08 19.44 -82.88
N VAL A 252 -3.23 19.18 -82.26
CA VAL A 252 -4.00 17.93 -82.41
C VAL A 252 -4.50 17.82 -83.85
N LEU A 253 -4.31 16.67 -84.49
CA LEU A 253 -4.84 16.43 -85.84
C LEU A 253 -6.38 16.40 -85.79
N ALA A 254 -7.03 16.92 -86.82
CA ALA A 254 -8.49 17.10 -86.84
C ALA A 254 -9.26 15.81 -86.51
N GLY A 255 -8.76 14.64 -86.95
CA GLY A 255 -9.36 13.32 -86.66
C GLY A 255 -9.21 12.82 -85.21
N ASP A 256 -8.30 13.40 -84.43
CA ASP A 256 -8.01 13.00 -83.05
C ASP A 256 -8.59 13.96 -82.00
N THR A 257 -9.27 15.04 -82.42
CA THR A 257 -9.76 16.13 -81.55
C THR A 257 -10.68 15.65 -80.41
N GLY A 258 -11.41 14.53 -80.59
CA GLY A 258 -12.25 13.90 -79.55
C GLY A 258 -11.55 12.78 -78.76
N ASN A 259 -10.32 12.42 -79.13
CA ASN A 259 -9.59 11.27 -78.62
C ASN A 259 -8.32 11.65 -77.84
N VAL A 260 -8.10 12.96 -77.62
CA VAL A 260 -7.01 13.52 -76.81
C VAL A 260 -7.59 14.56 -75.84
N THR A 261 -7.36 14.39 -74.54
CA THR A 261 -7.80 15.29 -73.45
C THR A 261 -6.62 15.84 -72.65
N LEU A 262 -6.80 17.00 -72.00
CA LEU A 262 -5.78 17.65 -71.16
C LEU A 262 -6.17 17.61 -69.68
N ASN A 263 -5.32 17.01 -68.85
CA ASN A 263 -5.42 17.08 -67.40
C ASN A 263 -4.48 18.17 -66.87
N GLN A 264 -5.01 19.07 -66.06
CA GLN A 264 -4.30 20.28 -65.61
C GLN A 264 -3.93 20.18 -64.14
N SER A 265 -2.67 20.46 -63.79
CA SER A 265 -2.20 20.54 -62.41
C SER A 265 -0.95 21.43 -62.33
N GLY A 266 -0.59 21.92 -61.13
CA GLY A 266 0.64 22.68 -60.93
C GLY A 266 1.14 22.74 -59.50
N VAL A 267 2.36 23.25 -59.33
CA VAL A 267 3.07 23.35 -58.06
C VAL A 267 3.76 24.71 -57.93
N PHE A 268 3.52 25.44 -56.84
CA PHE A 268 4.23 26.66 -56.45
C PHE A 268 5.71 26.37 -56.16
N ALA A 269 6.58 27.32 -56.53
CA ALA A 269 8.03 27.23 -56.30
C ALA A 269 8.44 27.31 -54.82
N THR A 270 7.60 27.92 -53.98
CA THR A 270 7.84 28.07 -52.54
C THR A 270 6.58 27.80 -51.73
N VAL A 271 6.75 27.41 -50.46
CA VAL A 271 5.63 27.28 -49.51
C VAL A 271 5.23 28.61 -48.87
N GLY A 272 6.15 29.59 -48.81
CA GLY A 272 5.97 30.83 -48.06
C GLY A 272 5.01 31.83 -48.73
N PRO A 273 4.41 32.74 -47.96
CA PRO A 273 3.64 33.85 -48.52
C PRO A 273 4.49 34.70 -49.47
N GLY A 274 3.89 35.17 -50.55
CA GLY A 274 4.55 36.00 -51.56
C GLY A 274 3.65 36.27 -52.75
N THR A 275 3.99 37.31 -53.51
CA THR A 275 3.28 37.69 -54.73
C THR A 275 3.96 37.10 -55.96
N ALA A 276 3.19 36.77 -56.99
CA ALA A 276 3.68 36.26 -58.27
C ALA A 276 4.65 35.07 -58.13
N ILE A 277 4.38 34.17 -57.20
CA ILE A 277 5.18 32.96 -57.00
C ILE A 277 5.01 32.08 -58.24
N ALA A 278 6.14 31.66 -58.81
CA ALA A 278 6.14 30.81 -59.99
C ALA A 278 5.41 29.49 -59.71
N VAL A 279 4.55 29.09 -60.64
CA VAL A 279 3.85 27.81 -60.64
C VAL A 279 4.38 26.96 -61.79
N THR A 280 4.89 25.77 -61.49
CA THR A 280 5.29 24.80 -62.51
C THR A 280 4.06 24.00 -62.92
N GLY A 281 3.66 24.08 -64.18
CA GLY A 281 2.60 23.25 -64.74
C GLY A 281 3.07 21.80 -64.89
N THR A 282 2.28 20.86 -64.37
CA THR A 282 2.53 19.40 -64.44
C THR A 282 1.36 18.71 -65.14
N MET A 283 1.06 19.15 -66.35
CA MET A 283 -0.09 18.70 -67.13
C MET A 283 0.18 17.36 -67.83
N SER A 284 -0.87 16.60 -68.10
CA SER A 284 -0.78 15.32 -68.81
C SER A 284 -1.87 15.16 -69.86
N LEU A 285 -1.59 14.32 -70.87
CA LEU A 285 -2.56 13.95 -71.91
C LEU A 285 -3.31 12.67 -71.53
N GLY A 286 -4.60 12.61 -71.86
CA GLY A 286 -5.44 11.42 -71.78
C GLY A 286 -6.17 11.14 -73.10
N GLY A 287 -6.87 10.01 -73.20
CA GLY A 287 -7.63 9.62 -74.39
C GLY A 287 -6.94 8.58 -75.28
N SER A 288 -7.70 7.97 -76.20
CA SER A 288 -7.26 6.82 -77.02
C SER A 288 -6.18 7.15 -78.04
N ALA A 289 -6.04 8.42 -78.44
CA ALA A 289 -5.00 8.87 -79.38
C ALA A 289 -3.82 9.57 -78.68
N ALA A 290 -3.81 9.70 -77.35
CA ALA A 290 -2.79 10.45 -76.61
C ALA A 290 -1.36 9.94 -76.85
N GLY A 291 -1.19 8.62 -77.04
CA GLY A 291 0.10 7.99 -77.31
C GLY A 291 0.74 8.39 -78.65
N ASN A 292 -0.02 9.05 -79.54
CA ASN A 292 0.50 9.59 -80.80
C ASN A 292 1.14 10.98 -80.64
N TYR A 293 1.01 11.59 -79.45
CA TYR A 293 1.40 12.95 -79.18
C TYR A 293 2.35 13.06 -77.97
N SER A 294 3.18 14.11 -77.96
CA SER A 294 3.97 14.51 -76.79
C SER A 294 3.52 15.90 -76.31
N LEU A 295 3.50 16.15 -75.00
CA LEU A 295 3.02 17.42 -74.43
C LEU A 295 4.17 18.30 -73.96
N THR A 296 4.21 19.54 -74.46
CA THR A 296 5.07 20.59 -73.92
C THR A 296 4.34 21.33 -72.81
N GLN A 297 4.94 21.38 -71.61
CA GLN A 297 4.36 22.08 -70.46
C GLN A 297 4.28 23.60 -70.70
N PRO A 298 3.22 24.29 -70.24
CA PRO A 298 3.15 25.74 -70.34
C PRO A 298 4.17 26.42 -69.42
N THR A 299 4.75 27.52 -69.89
CA THR A 299 5.72 28.34 -69.14
C THR A 299 5.10 29.66 -68.71
N GLY A 300 5.55 30.23 -67.59
CA GLY A 300 5.15 31.58 -67.15
C GLY A 300 3.89 31.65 -66.29
N LEU A 301 3.45 30.53 -65.68
CA LEU A 301 2.38 30.56 -64.69
C LEU A 301 2.90 31.16 -63.38
N SER A 302 2.12 32.07 -62.78
CA SER A 302 2.41 32.65 -61.46
C SER A 302 1.11 32.95 -60.72
N ALA A 303 1.13 32.84 -59.39
CA ALA A 303 0.01 33.19 -58.52
C ALA A 303 0.50 33.65 -57.14
N ASP A 304 -0.35 34.30 -56.36
CA ASP A 304 -0.02 34.80 -55.03
C ASP A 304 -0.31 33.76 -53.94
N ILE A 305 0.54 33.73 -52.89
CA ILE A 305 0.28 33.08 -51.61
C ILE A 305 0.14 34.19 -50.54
N TYR A 306 -1.07 34.43 -50.03
CA TYR A 306 -1.31 35.41 -48.96
C TYR A 306 -0.85 34.88 -47.58
N ALA A 307 -0.42 35.77 -46.68
CA ALA A 307 -0.19 35.42 -45.26
C ALA A 307 -1.51 35.04 -44.55
N GLY A 308 -1.45 34.39 -43.38
CA GLY A 308 -2.64 34.04 -42.59
C GLY A 308 -3.52 35.26 -42.25
N ALA A 309 -4.83 35.08 -42.09
CA ALA A 309 -5.75 36.19 -41.83
C ALA A 309 -5.66 36.61 -40.35
N VAL A 310 -5.13 37.81 -40.10
CA VAL A 310 -4.94 38.37 -38.75
C VAL A 310 -6.11 39.27 -38.37
N TRP A 311 -6.68 39.06 -37.20
CA TRP A 311 -7.67 39.94 -36.58
C TRP A 311 -7.00 41.20 -36.04
N THR A 312 -7.49 42.37 -36.42
CA THR A 312 -6.80 43.66 -36.18
C THR A 312 -7.39 44.52 -35.05
N GLY A 313 -8.34 43.99 -34.29
CA GLY A 313 -9.02 44.78 -33.24
C GLY A 313 -10.25 45.54 -33.73
N ALA A 314 -11.00 44.89 -34.64
CA ALA A 314 -12.42 45.01 -34.93
C ALA A 314 -13.15 46.37 -34.85
N SER A 315 -13.77 46.74 -35.98
CA SER A 315 -14.83 47.77 -36.04
C SER A 315 -16.14 47.35 -35.36
N ASP A 316 -16.40 46.04 -35.25
CA ASP A 316 -17.52 45.41 -34.56
C ASP A 316 -17.11 44.00 -34.05
N THR A 317 -18.03 43.22 -33.46
CA THR A 317 -17.69 41.86 -32.98
C THR A 317 -17.89 40.75 -34.03
N LEU A 318 -18.33 41.05 -35.25
CA LEU A 318 -18.79 40.04 -36.21
C LEU A 318 -17.64 39.45 -37.02
N TRP A 319 -17.57 38.12 -37.14
CA TRP A 319 -16.51 37.44 -37.92
C TRP A 319 -16.49 37.87 -39.40
N ASN A 320 -17.67 38.08 -39.99
CA ASN A 320 -17.83 38.33 -41.42
C ASN A 320 -17.57 39.77 -41.86
N THR A 321 -17.28 40.67 -40.93
CA THR A 321 -16.96 42.05 -41.26
C THR A 321 -15.53 42.10 -41.80
N ALA A 322 -15.39 42.29 -43.11
CA ALA A 322 -14.09 42.35 -43.80
C ALA A 322 -13.09 43.30 -43.11
N GLY A 323 -13.57 44.46 -42.65
CA GLY A 323 -12.79 45.48 -41.93
C GLY A 323 -12.14 45.03 -40.63
N ASN A 324 -12.52 43.88 -40.06
CA ASN A 324 -11.91 43.36 -38.84
C ASN A 324 -10.60 42.59 -39.11
N TRP A 325 -10.26 42.34 -40.38
CA TRP A 325 -9.10 41.54 -40.82
C TRP A 325 -8.06 42.39 -41.55
N LEU A 326 -6.76 42.15 -41.31
CA LEU A 326 -5.63 42.99 -41.78
C LEU A 326 -5.59 43.25 -43.30
N THR A 327 -6.13 42.33 -44.11
CA THR A 327 -6.18 42.42 -45.58
C THR A 327 -7.58 42.69 -46.13
N ASN A 328 -8.57 42.99 -45.28
CA ASN A 328 -9.99 43.03 -45.63
C ASN A 328 -10.56 41.72 -46.20
N ILE A 329 -9.90 40.58 -45.95
CA ILE A 329 -10.39 39.29 -46.41
C ILE A 329 -10.79 38.42 -45.21
N VAL A 330 -12.05 38.03 -45.20
CA VAL A 330 -12.62 37.15 -44.18
C VAL A 330 -12.06 35.74 -44.37
N PRO A 331 -11.41 35.14 -43.37
CA PRO A 331 -10.87 33.79 -43.47
C PRO A 331 -11.99 32.76 -43.63
N ALA A 332 -11.82 31.88 -44.64
CA ALA A 332 -12.67 30.73 -44.90
C ALA A 332 -11.92 29.67 -45.73
N GLY A 333 -11.98 28.40 -45.32
CA GLY A 333 -11.43 27.27 -46.06
C GLY A 333 -10.68 26.26 -45.18
N ALA A 334 -10.54 25.03 -45.69
CA ALA A 334 -10.01 23.86 -44.97
C ALA A 334 -8.56 23.99 -44.47
N ASN A 335 -7.75 24.85 -45.08
CA ASN A 335 -6.36 25.04 -44.63
C ASN A 335 -6.07 26.49 -44.24
N VAL A 336 -7.12 27.29 -44.03
CA VAL A 336 -6.98 28.71 -43.66
C VAL A 336 -6.77 28.85 -42.16
N THR A 337 -5.84 29.71 -41.78
CA THR A 337 -5.60 30.09 -40.38
C THR A 337 -6.25 31.44 -40.09
N ALA A 338 -7.09 31.51 -39.06
CA ALA A 338 -7.55 32.76 -38.47
C ALA A 338 -6.74 33.03 -37.18
N ASP A 339 -5.99 34.13 -37.18
CA ASP A 339 -5.05 34.50 -36.13
C ASP A 339 -5.56 35.68 -35.31
N PHE A 340 -5.82 35.45 -34.03
CA PHE A 340 -6.23 36.41 -33.01
C PHE A 340 -5.10 36.74 -32.03
N ALA A 341 -3.88 36.23 -32.23
CA ALA A 341 -2.79 36.35 -31.26
C ALA A 341 -1.90 37.60 -31.43
N GLN A 342 -2.09 38.38 -32.49
CA GLN A 342 -1.26 39.57 -32.77
C GLN A 342 -1.79 40.84 -32.10
N LEU A 343 -2.83 40.74 -31.26
CA LEU A 343 -3.48 41.87 -30.60
C LEU A 343 -3.03 41.96 -29.13
N ASP A 344 -2.86 43.19 -28.65
CA ASP A 344 -2.77 43.54 -27.22
C ASP A 344 -4.21 43.72 -26.68
N LEU A 345 -4.59 42.95 -25.66
CA LEU A 345 -5.97 42.90 -25.18
C LEU A 345 -6.19 43.74 -23.91
N PRO A 346 -6.89 44.88 -23.98
CA PRO A 346 -7.21 45.67 -22.79
C PRO A 346 -8.33 45.04 -21.92
N ALA A 347 -9.13 44.13 -22.47
CA ALA A 347 -10.23 43.43 -21.81
C ALA A 347 -10.63 42.16 -22.59
N ASP A 348 -11.47 41.31 -21.99
CA ASP A 348 -11.99 40.10 -22.65
C ASP A 348 -12.69 40.45 -23.97
N GLN A 349 -12.31 39.79 -25.06
CA GLN A 349 -12.84 40.05 -26.39
C GLN A 349 -13.80 38.95 -26.84
N THR A 350 -14.90 39.35 -27.48
CA THR A 350 -15.86 38.42 -28.09
C THR A 350 -15.87 38.56 -29.61
N VAL A 351 -15.66 37.44 -30.30
CA VAL A 351 -15.87 37.31 -31.74
C VAL A 351 -17.15 36.51 -31.96
N ASN A 352 -18.10 37.09 -32.68
CA ASN A 352 -19.41 36.53 -32.95
C ASN A 352 -19.43 35.91 -34.36
N LEU A 353 -19.58 34.59 -34.39
CA LEU A 353 -19.84 33.84 -35.60
C LEU A 353 -21.28 34.12 -36.06
N ASN A 354 -21.44 34.91 -37.11
CA ASN A 354 -22.74 35.35 -37.63
C ASN A 354 -23.24 34.59 -38.87
N SER A 355 -22.51 33.54 -39.28
CA SER A 355 -22.91 32.54 -40.27
C SER A 355 -22.05 31.29 -40.10
N PRO A 356 -22.41 30.11 -40.65
CA PRO A 356 -21.51 28.95 -40.68
C PRO A 356 -20.13 29.29 -41.28
N ARG A 357 -19.06 28.77 -40.68
CA ARG A 357 -17.68 28.97 -41.17
C ARG A 357 -16.91 27.67 -41.18
N THR A 358 -16.13 27.47 -42.23
CA THR A 358 -15.14 26.41 -42.33
C THR A 358 -13.75 27.01 -42.19
N ILE A 359 -12.94 26.51 -41.26
CA ILE A 359 -11.60 27.00 -40.95
C ILE A 359 -10.65 25.80 -40.75
N GLY A 360 -9.39 25.96 -41.15
CA GLY A 360 -8.35 24.98 -40.87
C GLY A 360 -7.76 25.13 -39.47
N ASN A 361 -7.31 26.34 -39.14
CA ASN A 361 -6.63 26.61 -37.89
C ASN A 361 -7.13 27.88 -37.21
N LEU A 362 -7.15 27.88 -35.87
CA LEU A 362 -7.37 29.05 -35.04
C LEU A 362 -6.15 29.30 -34.17
N VAL A 363 -5.74 30.56 -34.04
CA VAL A 363 -4.69 30.97 -33.10
C VAL A 363 -5.24 32.04 -32.19
N PHE A 364 -5.22 31.82 -30.88
CA PHE A 364 -5.57 32.81 -29.86
C PHE A 364 -4.33 33.18 -29.06
N GLY A 365 -4.24 34.44 -28.65
CA GLY A 365 -3.15 34.93 -27.82
C GLY A 365 -3.38 36.37 -27.40
N ASP A 366 -2.48 36.85 -26.57
CA ASP A 366 -2.37 38.24 -26.16
C ASP A 366 -0.89 38.61 -26.24
N THR A 367 -0.58 39.73 -26.89
CA THR A 367 0.80 40.21 -26.97
C THR A 367 1.30 40.81 -25.64
N ASP A 368 0.38 41.20 -24.74
CA ASP A 368 0.68 41.60 -23.36
C ASP A 368 0.02 40.66 -22.34
N THR A 369 0.79 39.69 -21.82
CA THR A 369 0.29 38.77 -20.79
C THR A 369 0.13 39.43 -19.40
N GLY A 370 0.52 40.70 -19.24
CA GLY A 370 0.32 41.47 -18.01
C GLY A 370 -1.13 41.87 -17.78
N THR A 371 -1.92 41.99 -18.86
CA THR A 371 -3.33 42.35 -18.79
C THR A 371 -4.21 41.11 -18.68
N ALA A 372 -5.14 41.09 -17.72
CA ALA A 372 -6.03 39.94 -17.47
C ALA A 372 -7.18 39.91 -18.49
N ALA A 373 -6.89 39.57 -19.74
CA ALA A 373 -7.87 39.44 -20.82
C ALA A 373 -7.87 38.06 -21.50
N GLY A 374 -9.04 37.63 -21.97
CA GLY A 374 -9.27 36.38 -22.69
C GLY A 374 -10.11 36.55 -23.96
N TRP A 375 -10.41 35.42 -24.61
CA TRP A 375 -11.17 35.40 -25.86
C TRP A 375 -12.45 34.60 -25.72
N THR A 376 -13.52 35.00 -26.41
CA THR A 376 -14.73 34.21 -26.60
C THR A 376 -15.12 34.19 -28.07
N LEU A 377 -15.17 33.01 -28.68
CA LEU A 377 -15.79 32.78 -29.98
C LEU A 377 -17.21 32.24 -29.77
N ALA A 378 -18.20 33.11 -29.97
CA ALA A 378 -19.60 32.82 -29.74
C ALA A 378 -20.38 32.58 -31.04
N ASN A 379 -21.51 31.89 -30.95
CA ASN A 379 -22.41 31.61 -32.09
C ASN A 379 -23.37 32.78 -32.43
N ASN A 380 -23.14 33.96 -31.86
CA ASN A 380 -24.02 35.11 -31.99
C ASN A 380 -25.50 34.82 -31.63
N GLY A 381 -25.75 33.92 -30.67
CA GLY A 381 -27.09 33.55 -30.22
C GLY A 381 -27.87 32.61 -31.15
N SER A 382 -27.27 32.10 -32.24
CA SER A 382 -27.93 31.17 -33.17
C SER A 382 -27.21 29.82 -33.23
N GLY A 383 -27.94 28.73 -32.95
CA GLY A 383 -27.41 27.36 -33.05
C GLY A 383 -27.00 26.93 -34.46
N GLY A 384 -27.44 27.65 -35.50
CA GLY A 384 -27.04 27.40 -36.89
C GLY A 384 -25.67 27.96 -37.26
N ASN A 385 -25.09 28.83 -36.41
CA ASN A 385 -23.75 29.36 -36.62
C ASN A 385 -22.72 28.35 -36.09
N ILE A 386 -22.38 27.39 -36.96
CA ILE A 386 -21.46 26.29 -36.69
C ILE A 386 -20.06 26.63 -37.19
N LEU A 387 -19.06 26.33 -36.38
CA LEU A 387 -17.65 26.36 -36.76
C LEU A 387 -17.23 24.96 -37.21
N THR A 388 -17.04 24.75 -38.50
CA THR A 388 -16.51 23.50 -39.05
C THR A 388 -14.99 23.58 -39.13
N LEU A 389 -14.30 22.69 -38.42
CA LEU A 389 -12.87 22.47 -38.59
C LEU A 389 -12.65 21.46 -39.71
N ASP A 390 -11.89 21.85 -40.73
CA ASP A 390 -11.57 21.04 -41.90
C ASP A 390 -10.05 21.10 -42.16
N GLY A 391 -9.51 20.22 -43.00
CA GLY A 391 -8.07 20.05 -43.18
C GLY A 391 -7.51 18.78 -42.54
N ALA A 392 -6.25 18.44 -42.86
CA ALA A 392 -5.66 17.15 -42.47
C ALA A 392 -5.47 16.98 -40.94
N THR A 393 -5.10 18.06 -40.25
CA THR A 393 -4.96 18.12 -38.78
C THR A 393 -5.34 19.52 -38.26
N PRO A 394 -6.64 19.84 -38.12
CA PRO A 394 -7.07 21.17 -37.72
C PRO A 394 -6.52 21.54 -36.34
N THR A 395 -5.87 22.69 -36.22
CA THR A 395 -5.25 23.13 -34.97
C THR A 395 -5.99 24.29 -34.33
N ILE A 396 -6.17 24.24 -33.00
CA ILE A 396 -6.48 25.42 -32.19
C ILE A 396 -5.29 25.66 -31.28
N ARG A 397 -4.52 26.68 -31.60
CA ARG A 397 -3.41 27.12 -30.77
C ARG A 397 -3.89 28.20 -29.81
N VAL A 398 -3.72 28.00 -28.52
CA VAL A 398 -3.93 29.05 -27.52
C VAL A 398 -2.58 29.35 -26.88
N ASN A 399 -2.00 30.48 -27.24
CA ASN A 399 -0.79 31.01 -26.61
C ASN A 399 -1.09 31.45 -25.17
N ALA A 400 -0.07 31.98 -24.47
CA ALA A 400 -0.30 32.59 -23.18
C ALA A 400 -1.33 33.74 -23.30
N LEU A 401 -2.24 33.81 -22.34
CA LEU A 401 -3.18 34.90 -22.11
C LEU A 401 -2.89 35.47 -20.72
N GLY A 402 -3.64 36.50 -20.31
CA GLY A 402 -3.59 37.00 -18.94
C GLY A 402 -3.82 35.91 -17.89
N THR A 403 -3.37 36.16 -16.66
CA THR A 403 -3.54 35.22 -15.53
C THR A 403 -5.02 34.84 -15.36
N ASP A 404 -5.30 33.54 -15.22
CA ASP A 404 -6.65 32.94 -15.11
C ASP A 404 -7.58 33.17 -16.32
N LYS A 405 -7.03 33.60 -17.46
CA LYS A 405 -7.81 33.79 -18.70
C LYS A 405 -7.62 32.67 -19.68
N LEU A 406 -8.62 32.53 -20.54
CA LEU A 406 -8.76 31.40 -21.45
C LEU A 406 -9.44 31.84 -22.75
N ALA A 407 -9.29 31.03 -23.79
CA ALA A 407 -10.08 31.16 -25.01
C ALA A 407 -11.31 30.26 -24.89
N THR A 408 -12.51 30.83 -24.96
CA THR A 408 -13.78 30.08 -24.94
C THR A 408 -14.30 29.93 -26.34
N ILE A 409 -14.72 28.72 -26.72
CA ILE A 409 -15.55 28.49 -27.90
C ILE A 409 -16.89 27.96 -27.41
N SER A 410 -17.92 28.82 -27.50
CA SER A 410 -19.30 28.47 -27.15
C SER A 410 -20.13 28.07 -28.37
N ALA A 411 -19.65 28.36 -29.58
CA ALA A 411 -20.22 27.83 -30.82
C ALA A 411 -20.02 26.30 -30.93
N VAL A 412 -20.90 25.64 -31.68
CA VAL A 412 -20.76 24.22 -32.01
C VAL A 412 -19.56 24.05 -32.94
N VAL A 413 -18.59 23.23 -32.52
CA VAL A 413 -17.48 22.80 -33.36
C VAL A 413 -17.86 21.50 -34.09
N ALA A 414 -17.75 21.49 -35.42
CA ALA A 414 -18.06 20.36 -36.30
C ALA A 414 -16.85 19.99 -37.17
N GLY A 415 -16.93 18.88 -37.91
CA GLY A 415 -15.87 18.40 -38.82
C GLY A 415 -15.55 16.91 -38.66
N THR A 416 -14.82 16.34 -39.62
CA THR A 416 -14.47 14.89 -39.60
C THR A 416 -13.06 14.62 -39.10
N ALA A 417 -12.12 15.57 -39.26
CA ALA A 417 -10.71 15.39 -38.94
C ALA A 417 -10.37 15.47 -37.43
N GLY A 418 -11.27 16.04 -36.61
CA GLY A 418 -11.03 16.23 -35.17
C GLY A 418 -10.39 17.57 -34.87
N LEU A 419 -9.67 17.65 -33.74
CA LEU A 419 -9.10 18.88 -33.21
C LEU A 419 -7.75 18.62 -32.52
N ALA A 420 -6.71 19.39 -32.88
CA ALA A 420 -5.45 19.44 -32.16
C ALA A 420 -5.29 20.76 -31.38
N LYS A 421 -5.36 20.70 -30.05
CA LYS A 421 -5.02 21.80 -29.14
C LYS A 421 -3.50 21.88 -28.92
N THR A 422 -2.95 23.06 -29.20
CA THR A 422 -1.54 23.41 -29.00
C THR A 422 -1.40 24.73 -28.22
N GLY A 423 -0.18 25.08 -27.82
CA GLY A 423 0.12 26.28 -27.03
C GLY A 423 -0.23 26.12 -25.54
N SER A 424 0.41 26.91 -24.68
CA SER A 424 0.36 26.79 -23.22
C SER A 424 -0.95 27.24 -22.57
N GLY A 425 -1.76 28.04 -23.25
CA GLY A 425 -3.01 28.59 -22.70
C GLY A 425 -4.15 27.57 -22.61
N THR A 426 -5.22 27.98 -21.94
CA THR A 426 -6.43 27.15 -21.72
C THR A 426 -7.49 27.41 -22.79
N LEU A 427 -8.07 26.35 -23.34
CA LEU A 427 -9.22 26.39 -24.25
C LEU A 427 -10.47 25.86 -23.52
N ALA A 428 -11.52 26.65 -23.36
CA ALA A 428 -12.81 26.15 -22.88
C ALA A 428 -13.71 25.78 -24.07
N LEU A 429 -14.09 24.51 -24.14
CA LEU A 429 -15.09 23.99 -25.09
C LEU A 429 -16.42 23.84 -24.35
N THR A 430 -17.29 24.84 -24.48
CA THR A 430 -18.56 24.91 -23.74
C THR A 430 -19.77 24.56 -24.60
N GLY A 431 -19.63 24.58 -25.93
CA GLY A 431 -20.65 24.12 -26.88
C GLY A 431 -20.82 22.60 -26.91
N VAL A 432 -21.96 22.14 -27.45
CA VAL A 432 -22.22 20.73 -27.76
C VAL A 432 -21.58 20.41 -29.10
N ASN A 433 -20.32 19.96 -29.08
CA ASN A 433 -19.55 19.76 -30.30
C ASN A 433 -19.93 18.45 -31.01
N THR A 434 -19.86 18.45 -32.34
CA THR A 434 -20.35 17.35 -33.20
C THR A 434 -19.28 16.75 -34.11
N TYR A 435 -18.03 17.21 -34.03
CA TYR A 435 -16.93 16.60 -34.80
C TYR A 435 -16.70 15.13 -34.41
N THR A 436 -16.26 14.30 -35.35
CA THR A 436 -16.12 12.84 -35.14
C THR A 436 -14.68 12.37 -34.96
N GLY A 437 -13.69 13.16 -35.37
CA GLY A 437 -12.26 12.85 -35.21
C GLY A 437 -11.76 12.99 -33.76
N ALA A 438 -10.50 12.63 -33.53
CA ALA A 438 -9.90 12.67 -32.19
C ALA A 438 -9.64 14.11 -31.70
N THR A 439 -9.65 14.30 -30.38
CA THR A 439 -9.16 15.53 -29.73
C THR A 439 -7.74 15.30 -29.20
N ALA A 440 -6.73 15.89 -29.82
CA ALA A 440 -5.35 15.83 -29.35
C ALA A 440 -4.99 17.10 -28.55
N VAL A 441 -4.30 16.95 -27.42
CA VAL A 441 -3.84 18.03 -26.56
C VAL A 441 -2.35 17.84 -26.30
N SER A 442 -1.53 18.63 -26.98
CA SER A 442 -0.07 18.56 -26.88
C SER A 442 0.52 19.52 -25.83
N ASN A 443 -0.21 20.57 -25.48
CA ASN A 443 0.18 21.53 -24.43
C ASN A 443 -1.04 22.32 -23.92
N GLY A 444 -0.93 22.87 -22.72
CA GLY A 444 -1.99 23.61 -22.04
C GLY A 444 -3.18 22.73 -21.66
N TRP A 445 -4.34 23.36 -21.43
CA TRP A 445 -5.55 22.69 -20.96
C TRP A 445 -6.72 22.84 -21.92
N ILE A 446 -7.56 21.80 -21.98
CA ILE A 446 -8.96 21.94 -22.42
C ILE A 446 -9.86 21.88 -21.19
N GLN A 447 -10.64 22.93 -20.97
CA GLN A 447 -11.76 22.91 -20.02
C GLN A 447 -13.04 22.48 -20.75
N PHE A 448 -13.83 21.64 -20.10
CA PHE A 448 -15.08 21.13 -20.68
C PHE A 448 -16.19 21.06 -19.63
N ASN A 449 -17.42 21.21 -20.11
CA ASN A 449 -18.61 21.13 -19.27
C ASN A 449 -19.38 19.82 -19.44
N PHE A 450 -19.28 19.21 -20.63
CA PHE A 450 -20.03 18.00 -21.01
C PHE A 450 -19.16 17.03 -21.81
N ASN A 451 -19.52 15.74 -21.82
CA ASN A 451 -18.84 14.74 -22.67
C ASN A 451 -18.91 15.07 -24.17
N SER A 452 -19.95 15.79 -24.60
CA SER A 452 -20.08 16.32 -25.96
C SER A 452 -19.11 17.47 -26.28
N GLY A 453 -18.42 18.03 -25.28
CA GLY A 453 -17.33 19.00 -25.52
C GLY A 453 -16.20 18.42 -26.37
N PHE A 454 -16.03 17.09 -26.33
CA PHE A 454 -15.05 16.34 -27.13
C PHE A 454 -15.61 15.81 -28.46
N GLY A 455 -16.71 16.36 -28.97
CA GLY A 455 -17.34 15.96 -30.24
C GLY A 455 -18.37 14.85 -30.09
N ALA A 456 -18.68 14.15 -31.17
CA ALA A 456 -19.55 12.98 -31.16
C ALA A 456 -18.89 11.80 -30.42
N THR A 457 -19.64 11.10 -29.56
CA THR A 457 -19.12 9.90 -28.88
C THR A 457 -18.92 8.78 -29.89
N PRO A 458 -17.77 8.10 -29.92
CA PRO A 458 -17.57 6.94 -30.79
C PRO A 458 -18.59 5.83 -30.55
N VAL A 459 -18.98 5.13 -31.61
CA VAL A 459 -19.96 4.02 -31.55
C VAL A 459 -19.38 2.76 -30.90
N SER A 460 -18.05 2.62 -30.86
CA SER A 460 -17.31 1.54 -30.20
C SER A 460 -16.13 2.09 -29.38
N PRO A 461 -15.62 1.33 -28.39
CA PRO A 461 -14.44 1.71 -27.63
C PRO A 461 -13.25 2.05 -28.53
N THR A 462 -12.88 3.33 -28.55
CA THR A 462 -11.81 3.85 -29.40
C THR A 462 -10.70 4.41 -28.51
N PRO A 463 -9.62 3.66 -28.26
CA PRO A 463 -8.42 4.21 -27.64
C PRO A 463 -7.90 5.42 -28.43
N GLY A 464 -7.52 6.49 -27.75
CA GLY A 464 -7.01 7.70 -28.41
C GLY A 464 -8.06 8.56 -29.10
N ASN A 465 -9.34 8.45 -28.76
CA ASN A 465 -10.32 9.47 -29.16
C ASN A 465 -10.04 10.82 -28.47
N ILE A 466 -9.47 10.78 -27.27
CA ILE A 466 -8.74 11.91 -26.68
C ILE A 466 -7.26 11.50 -26.63
N VAL A 467 -6.35 12.35 -27.09
CA VAL A 467 -4.90 12.13 -27.01
C VAL A 467 -4.30 13.23 -26.15
N LEU A 468 -3.57 12.88 -25.09
CA LEU A 468 -2.86 13.82 -24.23
C LEU A 468 -1.37 13.53 -24.36
N ASP A 469 -0.59 14.50 -24.84
CA ASP A 469 0.87 14.37 -25.02
C ASP A 469 1.57 15.65 -24.52
N GLY A 470 1.52 15.86 -23.20
CA GLY A 470 2.03 17.05 -22.51
C GLY A 470 0.94 18.03 -22.06
N GLY A 471 -0.30 17.88 -22.55
CA GLY A 471 -1.45 18.69 -22.16
C GLY A 471 -2.45 17.99 -21.23
N GLY A 472 -3.51 18.70 -20.84
CA GLY A 472 -4.52 18.17 -19.93
C GLY A 472 -5.97 18.53 -20.26
N ILE A 473 -6.89 17.84 -19.60
CA ILE A 473 -8.33 18.13 -19.60
C ILE A 473 -8.82 18.42 -18.19
N ALA A 474 -9.71 19.40 -18.05
CA ALA A 474 -10.27 19.79 -16.76
C ALA A 474 -11.80 19.93 -16.81
N LEU A 475 -12.48 19.25 -15.90
CA LEU A 475 -13.90 19.50 -15.63
C LEU A 475 -14.03 20.74 -14.75
N ILE A 476 -14.96 21.64 -15.09
CA ILE A 476 -15.20 22.90 -14.35
C ILE A 476 -16.66 23.11 -13.93
N THR A 477 -17.56 22.17 -14.23
CA THR A 477 -19.00 22.21 -13.88
C THR A 477 -19.43 20.93 -13.14
N ALA A 478 -20.72 20.76 -12.82
CA ALA A 478 -21.26 19.64 -12.04
C ALA A 478 -20.86 18.21 -12.52
N ASN A 479 -21.36 17.17 -11.85
CA ASN A 479 -20.99 15.77 -12.13
C ASN A 479 -21.02 15.40 -13.62
N GLN A 480 -19.90 14.90 -14.15
CA GLN A 480 -19.80 14.48 -15.55
C GLN A 480 -19.15 13.11 -15.71
N THR A 481 -19.53 12.41 -16.78
CA THR A 481 -18.94 11.14 -17.21
C THR A 481 -18.39 11.27 -18.62
N ILE A 482 -17.09 11.01 -18.81
CA ILE A 482 -16.50 10.72 -20.12
C ILE A 482 -16.90 9.29 -20.50
N ALA A 483 -17.60 9.17 -21.63
CA ALA A 483 -18.25 7.92 -22.03
C ALA A 483 -17.27 6.75 -22.20
N ALA A 484 -17.72 5.52 -21.95
CA ALA A 484 -16.89 4.31 -22.02
C ALA A 484 -16.26 4.08 -23.41
N ASN A 485 -16.93 4.52 -24.48
CA ASN A 485 -16.40 4.40 -25.83
C ASN A 485 -15.30 5.43 -26.17
N ARG A 486 -15.11 6.43 -25.30
CA ARG A 486 -14.21 7.55 -25.50
C ARG A 486 -12.89 7.32 -24.74
N GLY A 487 -11.99 6.54 -25.34
CA GLY A 487 -10.70 6.22 -24.74
C GLY A 487 -9.70 7.37 -24.80
N ILE A 488 -8.77 7.40 -23.85
CA ILE A 488 -7.70 8.39 -23.74
C ILE A 488 -6.36 7.72 -24.07
N ALA A 489 -5.55 8.32 -24.94
CA ALA A 489 -4.18 7.90 -25.20
C ALA A 489 -3.19 8.91 -24.60
N LEU A 490 -2.23 8.43 -23.81
CA LEU A 490 -1.14 9.21 -23.24
C LEU A 490 0.10 9.07 -24.13
N GLY A 491 0.54 10.16 -24.75
CA GLY A 491 1.79 10.24 -25.51
C GLY A 491 3.02 10.17 -24.61
N VAL A 492 4.22 10.21 -25.20
CA VAL A 492 5.48 10.06 -24.46
C VAL A 492 5.69 11.15 -23.40
N ASN A 493 5.08 12.33 -23.58
CA ASN A 493 5.15 13.44 -22.64
C ASN A 493 4.08 13.36 -21.53
N GLY A 494 3.26 12.29 -21.51
CA GLY A 494 2.20 12.09 -20.53
C GLY A 494 0.97 12.96 -20.74
N GLY A 495 0.10 13.04 -19.75
CA GLY A 495 -1.09 13.87 -19.80
C GLY A 495 -1.71 14.12 -18.43
N ALA A 496 -2.60 15.10 -18.33
CA ALA A 496 -3.28 15.45 -17.09
C ALA A 496 -4.81 15.37 -17.20
N ILE A 497 -5.45 14.85 -16.16
CA ILE A 497 -6.91 14.86 -16.01
C ILE A 497 -7.21 15.50 -14.67
N SER A 498 -7.98 16.58 -14.69
CA SER A 498 -8.34 17.33 -13.49
C SER A 498 -9.85 17.40 -13.30
N ASN A 499 -10.31 17.15 -12.08
CA ASN A 499 -11.61 17.61 -11.63
C ASN A 499 -11.44 18.94 -10.86
N GLY A 500 -11.69 20.07 -11.52
CA GLY A 500 -11.55 21.40 -10.93
C GLY A 500 -12.74 21.84 -10.06
N VAL A 501 -13.74 20.99 -9.89
CA VAL A 501 -15.04 21.35 -9.29
C VAL A 501 -14.97 21.12 -7.79
N ALA A 502 -14.77 22.17 -7.00
CA ALA A 502 -14.75 22.05 -5.54
C ALA A 502 -16.10 21.57 -4.97
N GLY A 503 -16.06 20.81 -3.87
CA GLY A 503 -17.27 20.24 -3.25
C GLY A 503 -17.67 18.88 -3.86
N SER A 504 -18.95 18.50 -3.81
CA SER A 504 -19.42 17.15 -4.17
C SER A 504 -19.47 16.82 -5.67
N GLY A 505 -18.72 17.57 -6.51
CA GLY A 505 -18.62 17.34 -7.95
C GLY A 505 -17.75 16.13 -8.28
N ASN A 506 -18.23 15.23 -9.14
CA ASN A 506 -17.51 14.02 -9.56
C ASN A 506 -17.24 14.01 -11.07
N LEU A 507 -15.98 13.78 -11.47
CA LEU A 507 -15.62 13.41 -12.84
C LEU A 507 -15.43 11.90 -12.92
N THR A 508 -16.17 11.22 -13.79
CA THR A 508 -15.99 9.80 -14.10
C THR A 508 -15.38 9.62 -15.48
N VAL A 509 -14.26 8.91 -15.57
CA VAL A 509 -13.64 8.52 -16.84
C VAL A 509 -13.90 7.02 -17.05
N SER A 510 -14.90 6.69 -17.87
CA SER A 510 -15.30 5.30 -18.10
C SER A 510 -14.53 4.63 -19.23
N GLY A 511 -13.89 5.40 -20.12
CA GLY A 511 -13.09 4.87 -21.23
C GLY A 511 -11.70 4.41 -20.80
N ILE A 512 -11.11 3.49 -21.56
CA ILE A 512 -9.74 3.00 -21.34
C ILE A 512 -8.73 4.14 -21.56
N ILE A 513 -7.81 4.30 -20.61
CA ILE A 513 -6.60 5.11 -20.73
C ILE A 513 -5.43 4.18 -21.09
N ALA A 514 -4.69 4.50 -22.16
CA ALA A 514 -3.60 3.69 -22.70
C ALA A 514 -2.41 4.55 -23.13
N GLY A 515 -1.25 3.95 -23.40
CA GLY A 515 -0.08 4.63 -23.96
C GLY A 515 1.15 4.66 -23.05
N PRO A 516 2.32 5.07 -23.56
CA PRO A 516 3.58 5.02 -22.80
C PRO A 516 3.68 6.08 -21.71
N GLY A 517 2.93 7.18 -21.80
CA GLY A 517 3.04 8.35 -20.93
C GLY A 517 2.55 8.17 -19.50
N ALA A 518 2.99 9.08 -18.63
CA ALA A 518 2.50 9.20 -17.26
C ALA A 518 1.17 9.98 -17.20
N LEU A 519 0.31 9.64 -16.25
CA LEU A 519 -0.93 10.35 -15.97
C LEU A 519 -0.79 11.22 -14.72
N THR A 520 -1.11 12.50 -14.79
CA THR A 520 -1.39 13.32 -13.60
C THR A 520 -2.89 13.40 -13.39
N ALA A 521 -3.39 12.75 -12.36
CA ALA A 521 -4.80 12.76 -11.98
C ALA A 521 -4.98 13.71 -10.80
N SER A 522 -5.75 14.78 -10.98
CA SER A 522 -6.00 15.78 -9.95
C SER A 522 -7.47 16.00 -9.66
N SER A 523 -7.77 16.39 -8.43
CA SER A 523 -9.12 16.72 -8.00
C SER A 523 -9.07 17.87 -6.99
N ALA A 524 -10.08 18.74 -7.04
CA ALA A 524 -10.27 19.82 -6.08
C ALA A 524 -10.61 19.29 -4.68
N ALA A 525 -10.51 20.15 -3.67
CA ALA A 525 -10.85 19.79 -2.30
C ALA A 525 -12.29 19.23 -2.20
N ASN A 526 -12.41 18.08 -1.53
CA ASN A 526 -13.67 17.36 -1.30
C ASN A 526 -14.39 16.85 -2.58
N ALA A 527 -13.71 16.84 -3.73
CA ALA A 527 -14.25 16.40 -5.02
C ALA A 527 -13.69 15.03 -5.44
N GLY A 528 -14.43 14.32 -6.30
CA GLY A 528 -14.09 12.97 -6.75
C GLY A 528 -13.61 12.88 -8.20
N LEU A 529 -12.54 12.13 -8.45
CA LEU A 529 -12.16 11.65 -9.79
C LEU A 529 -12.22 10.13 -9.81
N LEU A 530 -13.07 9.57 -10.67
CA LEU A 530 -13.37 8.15 -10.78
C LEU A 530 -12.78 7.62 -12.09
N LEU A 531 -11.83 6.69 -12.00
CA LEU A 531 -11.23 6.04 -13.17
C LEU A 531 -11.81 4.62 -13.30
N GLY A 532 -12.73 4.44 -14.26
CA GLY A 532 -13.65 3.29 -14.29
C GLY A 532 -13.28 2.14 -15.23
N ALA A 533 -12.24 2.27 -16.04
CA ALA A 533 -11.77 1.23 -16.96
C ALA A 533 -10.53 0.49 -16.41
N GLN A 534 -10.23 -0.68 -16.98
CA GLN A 534 -8.92 -1.32 -16.83
C GLN A 534 -7.93 -0.61 -17.76
N ASN A 535 -7.12 0.27 -17.17
CA ASN A 535 -6.19 1.10 -17.91
C ASN A 535 -4.89 0.35 -18.19
N THR A 536 -4.23 0.68 -19.31
CA THR A 536 -3.06 -0.05 -19.82
C THR A 536 -1.82 0.82 -20.03
N TYR A 537 -1.87 2.11 -19.67
CA TYR A 537 -0.72 3.00 -19.78
C TYR A 537 0.42 2.61 -18.82
N SER A 538 1.67 2.88 -19.22
CA SER A 538 2.86 2.39 -18.51
C SER A 538 3.67 3.44 -17.75
N GLY A 539 3.49 4.74 -18.02
CA GLY A 539 4.33 5.80 -17.44
C GLY A 539 4.07 6.10 -15.95
N GLY A 540 3.10 5.44 -15.33
CA GLY A 540 2.70 5.67 -13.94
C GLY A 540 1.64 6.74 -13.76
N THR A 541 1.13 6.88 -12.54
CA THR A 541 0.10 7.85 -12.16
C THR A 541 0.60 8.72 -11.02
N THR A 542 0.46 10.04 -11.13
CA THR A 542 0.60 10.96 -10.01
C THR A 542 -0.77 11.47 -9.58
N LEU A 543 -1.13 11.24 -8.33
CA LEU A 543 -2.32 11.80 -7.68
C LEU A 543 -1.93 13.17 -7.12
N ALA A 544 -2.48 14.26 -7.68
CA ALA A 544 -2.12 15.63 -7.33
C ALA A 544 -3.33 16.42 -6.81
N GLY A 545 -3.13 17.25 -5.77
CA GLY A 545 -4.18 18.05 -5.16
C GLY A 545 -4.08 18.10 -3.63
N PRO A 546 -5.05 18.73 -2.94
CA PRO A 546 -5.04 18.80 -1.48
C PRO A 546 -5.34 17.43 -0.85
N ALA A 547 -4.91 17.20 0.40
CA ALA A 547 -5.15 15.94 1.11
C ALA A 547 -6.63 15.60 1.38
N SER A 548 -7.53 16.57 1.22
CA SER A 548 -8.98 16.38 1.26
C SER A 548 -9.60 15.95 -0.08
N ALA A 549 -8.84 15.99 -1.18
CA ALA A 549 -9.27 15.46 -2.46
C ALA A 549 -9.21 13.94 -2.45
N THR A 550 -10.13 13.28 -3.16
CA THR A 550 -10.21 11.82 -3.21
C THR A 550 -10.27 11.33 -4.66
N ILE A 551 -9.39 10.40 -5.00
CA ILE A 551 -9.43 9.69 -6.28
C ILE A 551 -9.96 8.28 -6.01
N PHE A 552 -11.01 7.91 -6.74
CA PHE A 552 -11.75 6.69 -6.52
C PHE A 552 -11.24 5.58 -7.42
N ASN A 553 -11.00 4.42 -6.80
CA ASN A 553 -10.70 3.20 -7.49
C ASN A 553 -11.99 2.36 -7.66
N LEU A 554 -12.38 2.10 -8.91
CA LEU A 554 -13.58 1.36 -9.27
C LEU A 554 -13.32 -0.13 -9.52
N ASN A 555 -12.09 -0.50 -9.90
CA ASN A 555 -11.76 -1.87 -10.31
C ASN A 555 -10.50 -2.39 -9.63
N SER A 556 -10.52 -3.67 -9.25
CA SER A 556 -9.32 -4.36 -8.78
C SER A 556 -8.32 -4.56 -9.92
N SER A 557 -7.03 -4.44 -9.58
CA SER A 557 -5.95 -4.91 -10.45
C SER A 557 -6.05 -6.45 -10.54
N VAL A 558 -6.04 -7.02 -11.74
CA VAL A 558 -6.19 -8.48 -11.94
C VAL A 558 -4.82 -9.15 -12.06
N GLY A 559 -4.31 -9.83 -11.03
CA GLY A 559 -3.01 -10.52 -11.07
C GLY A 559 -2.50 -11.04 -9.74
N SER A 560 -1.42 -11.84 -9.75
CA SER A 560 -0.70 -12.22 -8.53
C SER A 560 0.04 -11.02 -7.92
N PRO A 561 0.18 -10.93 -6.58
CA PRO A 561 0.89 -9.84 -5.92
C PRO A 561 2.32 -9.67 -6.49
N GLY A 562 2.66 -8.46 -6.95
CA GLY A 562 3.97 -8.15 -7.52
C GLY A 562 4.10 -8.32 -9.05
N SER A 563 3.06 -8.80 -9.75
CA SER A 563 3.01 -8.78 -11.23
C SER A 563 2.58 -7.40 -11.73
N LEU A 564 3.18 -6.90 -12.83
CA LEU A 564 2.65 -5.73 -13.55
C LEU A 564 1.29 -6.09 -14.14
N VAL A 565 0.20 -5.66 -13.52
CA VAL A 565 -1.15 -5.97 -14.01
C VAL A 565 -1.97 -4.72 -14.23
N SER A 566 -2.66 -4.70 -15.38
CA SER A 566 -3.58 -3.64 -15.75
C SER A 566 -4.67 -3.51 -14.67
N GLY A 567 -4.89 -2.28 -14.23
CA GLY A 567 -5.91 -1.92 -13.26
C GLY A 567 -6.35 -0.48 -13.48
N THR A 568 -7.02 0.12 -12.51
CA THR A 568 -7.46 1.52 -12.59
C THR A 568 -6.32 2.53 -12.83
N PHE A 569 -5.07 2.23 -12.47
CA PHE A 569 -3.94 3.16 -12.59
C PHE A 569 -2.88 2.75 -13.63
N GLY A 570 -3.24 1.90 -14.60
CA GLY A 570 -2.28 1.40 -15.58
C GLY A 570 -1.31 0.40 -14.96
N THR A 571 -0.12 0.24 -15.57
CA THR A 571 0.90 -0.72 -15.13
C THR A 571 2.08 -0.07 -14.39
N GLY A 572 2.24 1.24 -14.47
CA GLY A 572 3.32 1.98 -13.77
C GLY A 572 3.05 2.23 -12.28
N PRO A 573 3.96 2.93 -11.56
CA PRO A 573 3.77 3.26 -10.15
C PRO A 573 2.67 4.30 -9.92
N VAL A 574 2.08 4.31 -8.72
CA VAL A 574 1.11 5.32 -8.27
C VAL A 574 1.76 6.19 -7.19
N VAL A 575 1.91 7.48 -7.48
CA VAL A 575 2.50 8.48 -6.59
C VAL A 575 1.38 9.27 -5.90
N PHE A 576 1.32 9.19 -4.58
CA PHE A 576 0.48 10.04 -3.75
C PHE A 576 1.20 11.36 -3.47
N ASN A 577 0.77 12.43 -4.14
CA ASN A 577 1.28 13.79 -3.96
C ASN A 577 0.17 14.70 -3.41
N GLY A 578 -0.46 14.26 -2.32
CA GLY A 578 -1.49 14.98 -1.57
C GLY A 578 -2.81 14.21 -1.46
N PRO A 579 -3.55 13.95 -2.55
CA PRO A 579 -4.87 13.35 -2.49
C PRO A 579 -4.87 11.93 -1.94
N GLY A 580 -6.05 11.57 -1.45
CA GLY A 580 -6.36 10.22 -1.03
C GLY A 580 -6.79 9.25 -2.13
N MET A 581 -6.84 7.98 -1.76
CA MET A 581 -7.51 6.94 -2.54
C MET A 581 -8.67 6.32 -1.75
N ARG A 582 -9.71 5.88 -2.46
CA ARG A 582 -10.92 5.30 -1.86
C ARG A 582 -11.54 4.23 -2.75
N SER A 583 -12.03 3.14 -2.16
CA SER A 583 -12.83 2.11 -2.85
C SER A 583 -14.24 2.63 -3.08
N THR A 584 -14.85 2.36 -4.23
CA THR A 584 -16.29 2.65 -4.45
C THR A 584 -17.20 1.56 -3.85
N THR A 585 -18.52 1.82 -3.80
CA THR A 585 -19.53 0.92 -3.22
C THR A 585 -19.74 -0.33 -4.10
N GLY A 586 -19.39 -1.52 -3.60
CA GLY A 586 -19.77 -2.78 -4.26
C GLY A 586 -18.94 -4.02 -3.89
N ALA A 587 -17.61 -3.90 -3.79
CA ALA A 587 -16.69 -5.01 -3.52
C ALA A 587 -15.36 -4.50 -2.93
N ASP A 588 -14.59 -5.39 -2.28
CA ASP A 588 -13.20 -5.08 -1.89
C ASP A 588 -12.38 -4.77 -3.14
N THR A 589 -11.55 -3.73 -3.08
CA THR A 589 -10.76 -3.26 -4.22
C THR A 589 -9.27 -3.41 -3.94
N THR A 590 -8.53 -3.98 -4.89
CA THR A 590 -7.07 -4.17 -4.77
C THR A 590 -6.32 -3.31 -5.77
N ASN A 591 -5.27 -2.63 -5.31
CA ASN A 591 -4.26 -1.97 -6.13
C ASN A 591 -2.93 -2.76 -6.04
N GLY A 592 -2.51 -3.32 -7.18
CA GLY A 592 -1.26 -4.08 -7.30
C GLY A 592 -0.05 -3.25 -7.74
N ASN A 593 -0.24 -1.97 -8.10
CA ASN A 593 0.84 -1.10 -8.54
C ASN A 593 1.85 -0.83 -7.41
N ALA A 594 3.10 -0.56 -7.78
CA ALA A 594 4.05 0.03 -6.84
C ALA A 594 3.51 1.40 -6.36
N ILE A 595 3.54 1.66 -5.06
CA ILE A 595 3.01 2.88 -4.45
C ILE A 595 4.16 3.74 -3.95
N ILE A 596 4.08 5.04 -4.17
CA ILE A 596 5.05 6.02 -3.66
C ILE A 596 4.26 7.07 -2.88
N PHE A 597 4.48 7.15 -1.56
CA PHE A 597 3.95 8.25 -0.75
C PHE A 597 4.96 9.41 -0.79
N ALA A 598 4.69 10.41 -1.64
CA ALA A 598 5.48 11.64 -1.77
C ALA A 598 5.00 12.76 -0.85
N ALA A 599 3.75 12.71 -0.44
CA ALA A 599 3.14 13.54 0.58
C ALA A 599 2.22 12.70 1.48
N ASP A 600 1.69 13.31 2.53
CA ASP A 600 0.66 12.70 3.37
C ASP A 600 -0.59 12.38 2.56
N ALA A 601 -1.27 11.30 2.92
CA ALA A 601 -2.42 10.78 2.20
C ALA A 601 -3.60 10.50 3.14
N THR A 602 -4.80 10.83 2.69
CA THR A 602 -6.05 10.51 3.40
C THR A 602 -6.72 9.32 2.74
N PHE A 603 -7.23 8.37 3.51
CA PHE A 603 -8.05 7.27 3.04
C PHE A 603 -9.43 7.43 3.68
N PRO A 604 -10.34 8.19 3.05
CA PRO A 604 -11.68 8.37 3.57
C PRO A 604 -12.47 7.07 3.42
N THR A 605 -13.39 6.81 4.35
CA THR A 605 -14.41 5.76 4.15
C THR A 605 -15.78 6.28 4.54
N VAL A 606 -16.82 5.76 3.88
CA VAL A 606 -18.23 5.87 4.33
C VAL A 606 -18.77 4.49 4.66
N SER A 607 -19.91 4.44 5.34
CA SER A 607 -20.53 3.20 5.82
C SER A 607 -20.82 2.17 4.71
N SER A 608 -20.93 2.55 3.44
CA SER A 608 -21.21 1.63 2.32
C SER A 608 -19.95 1.06 1.62
N GLU A 609 -18.75 1.53 1.94
CA GLU A 609 -17.53 1.13 1.22
C GLU A 609 -16.92 -0.16 1.73
N LYS A 610 -16.02 -0.75 0.96
CA LYS A 610 -15.38 -2.04 1.24
C LYS A 610 -13.88 -1.86 1.48
N THR A 611 -13.15 -2.94 1.70
CA THR A 611 -11.70 -2.92 1.97
C THR A 611 -10.95 -2.37 0.77
N LEU A 612 -9.96 -1.51 1.01
CA LEU A 612 -8.96 -1.12 0.01
C LEU A 612 -7.66 -1.83 0.35
N ALA A 613 -7.18 -2.67 -0.56
CA ALA A 613 -5.91 -3.39 -0.43
C ALA A 613 -4.84 -2.76 -1.32
N LEU A 614 -3.66 -2.49 -0.77
CA LEU A 614 -2.45 -2.08 -1.49
C LEU A 614 -1.44 -3.23 -1.43
N GLU A 615 -1.23 -3.92 -2.55
CA GLU A 615 -0.43 -5.16 -2.60
C GLU A 615 0.97 -4.99 -3.19
N GLY A 616 1.17 -3.98 -4.05
CA GLY A 616 2.47 -3.67 -4.63
C GLY A 616 3.43 -3.04 -3.60
N PRO A 617 4.75 -3.02 -3.88
CA PRO A 617 5.74 -2.44 -2.96
C PRO A 617 5.46 -0.96 -2.71
N ILE A 618 5.69 -0.50 -1.49
CA ILE A 618 5.39 0.86 -1.04
C ILE A 618 6.68 1.57 -0.67
N THR A 619 6.88 2.77 -1.19
CA THR A 619 8.03 3.64 -0.86
C THR A 619 7.57 4.88 -0.09
N LEU A 620 8.17 5.14 1.07
CA LEU A 620 8.03 6.38 1.81
C LEU A 620 9.08 7.38 1.31
N SER A 621 8.68 8.28 0.41
CA SER A 621 9.57 9.28 -0.16
C SER A 621 9.47 10.61 0.59
N ASN A 622 10.59 11.34 0.70
CA ASN A 622 10.67 12.70 1.25
C ASN A 622 10.30 12.88 2.74
N GLY A 623 10.45 11.86 3.60
CA GLY A 623 10.23 11.95 5.05
C GLY A 623 9.20 10.97 5.60
N THR A 624 8.96 11.04 6.91
CA THR A 624 7.86 10.35 7.60
C THR A 624 6.51 10.73 7.00
N ARG A 625 5.64 9.75 6.75
CA ARG A 625 4.35 9.96 6.07
C ARG A 625 3.17 9.72 6.98
N THR A 626 2.21 10.64 6.96
CA THR A 626 0.93 10.47 7.63
C THR A 626 -0.08 9.82 6.71
N LEU A 627 -0.58 8.64 7.11
CA LEU A 627 -1.72 7.99 6.49
C LEU A 627 -2.95 8.19 7.38
N THR A 628 -3.83 9.10 6.97
CA THR A 628 -5.08 9.37 7.69
C THR A 628 -6.16 8.41 7.23
N VAL A 629 -6.42 7.35 7.99
CA VAL A 629 -7.48 6.38 7.68
C VAL A 629 -8.70 6.70 8.53
N ASN A 630 -9.80 7.10 7.91
CA ASN A 630 -11.04 7.46 8.62
C ASN A 630 -12.07 6.36 8.45
N ILE A 631 -12.72 5.91 9.54
CA ILE A 631 -13.88 5.00 9.51
C ILE A 631 -15.17 5.78 9.76
N GLY A 632 -16.18 5.59 8.90
CA GLY A 632 -17.58 5.80 9.26
C GLY A 632 -18.04 4.69 10.21
N ALA A 633 -18.37 5.03 11.46
CA ALA A 633 -18.47 4.19 12.66
C ALA A 633 -19.34 2.91 12.65
N THR A 634 -19.82 2.42 11.50
CA THR A 634 -20.93 1.44 11.45
C THR A 634 -20.59 0.07 10.87
N VAL A 635 -19.41 -0.17 10.29
CA VAL A 635 -19.17 -1.47 9.66
C VAL A 635 -17.77 -2.01 9.94
N ALA A 636 -17.78 -3.15 10.59
CA ALA A 636 -16.61 -3.79 11.11
C ALA A 636 -15.85 -4.60 10.05
N GLY A 637 -14.53 -4.73 10.21
CA GLY A 637 -13.66 -5.43 9.24
C GLY A 637 -13.27 -4.59 8.02
N LYS A 638 -13.67 -3.32 7.96
CA LYS A 638 -13.28 -2.39 6.91
C LYS A 638 -11.98 -1.69 7.27
N SER A 639 -10.94 -1.96 6.50
CA SER A 639 -9.59 -1.45 6.76
C SER A 639 -8.94 -0.97 5.46
N LEU A 640 -7.96 -0.09 5.60
CA LEU A 640 -6.88 -0.03 4.62
C LEU A 640 -5.98 -1.23 4.92
N VAL A 641 -5.85 -2.15 3.96
CA VAL A 641 -4.96 -3.30 4.09
C VAL A 641 -3.73 -3.03 3.24
N ILE A 642 -2.56 -2.94 3.87
CA ILE A 642 -1.28 -2.90 3.18
C ILE A 642 -0.68 -4.28 3.23
N SER A 643 -0.67 -4.92 2.07
CA SER A 643 0.04 -6.16 1.83
C SER A 643 1.35 -5.94 1.11
N GLY A 644 1.61 -4.77 0.53
CA GLY A 644 2.94 -4.39 0.04
C GLY A 644 3.99 -4.27 1.15
N VAL A 645 5.26 -4.55 0.84
CA VAL A 645 6.38 -4.18 1.72
C VAL A 645 6.52 -2.66 1.68
N ILE A 646 6.45 -2.02 2.84
CA ILE A 646 6.73 -0.59 3.04
C ILE A 646 8.23 -0.45 3.30
N GLY A 647 8.91 0.36 2.48
CA GLY A 647 10.32 0.69 2.63
C GLY A 647 10.58 2.18 2.49
N ASP A 648 11.71 2.62 3.01
CA ASP A 648 12.23 3.98 2.89
C ASP A 648 13.61 4.03 2.24
N GLY A 649 14.17 2.89 1.82
CA GLY A 649 15.55 2.80 1.32
C GLY A 649 16.63 3.03 2.37
N GLY A 650 16.31 2.91 3.67
CA GLY A 650 17.23 3.16 4.78
C GLY A 650 17.38 4.64 5.17
N ASN A 651 16.44 5.50 4.76
CA ASN A 651 16.52 6.96 4.96
C ASN A 651 15.93 7.45 6.30
N GLY A 652 15.56 6.56 7.22
CA GLY A 652 15.00 6.93 8.52
C GLY A 652 13.56 7.48 8.45
N HIS A 653 12.83 7.21 7.38
CA HIS A 653 11.45 7.68 7.23
C HIS A 653 10.49 6.77 7.99
N GLY A 654 9.59 7.36 8.76
CA GLY A 654 8.59 6.65 9.55
C GLY A 654 7.19 6.62 8.95
N LEU A 655 6.29 5.96 9.65
CA LEU A 655 4.87 5.87 9.31
C LEU A 655 4.02 6.42 10.45
N THR A 656 3.22 7.45 10.17
CA THR A 656 2.23 7.97 11.12
C THR A 656 0.83 7.53 10.69
N LYS A 657 0.18 6.70 11.50
CA LYS A 657 -1.24 6.34 11.34
C LYS A 657 -2.11 7.33 12.10
N ALA A 658 -2.93 8.07 11.36
CA ALA A 658 -3.93 8.99 11.88
C ALA A 658 -5.37 8.58 11.49
N GLY A 659 -6.35 9.31 11.99
CA GLY A 659 -7.77 9.06 11.73
C GLY A 659 -8.34 7.88 12.53
N THR A 660 -9.67 7.80 12.62
CA THR A 660 -10.38 6.85 13.49
C THR A 660 -10.35 5.39 13.01
N GLY A 661 -9.83 5.14 11.82
CA GLY A 661 -9.91 3.85 11.13
C GLY A 661 -8.83 2.85 11.45
N VAL A 662 -8.91 1.68 10.80
CA VAL A 662 -7.96 0.57 10.94
C VAL A 662 -7.02 0.50 9.75
N LEU A 663 -5.72 0.41 10.04
CA LEU A 663 -4.67 0.06 9.09
C LEU A 663 -4.16 -1.35 9.40
N THR A 664 -4.30 -2.29 8.48
CA THR A 664 -3.80 -3.65 8.64
C THR A 664 -2.52 -3.83 7.83
N LEU A 665 -1.45 -4.27 8.49
CA LEU A 665 -0.14 -4.55 7.89
C LEU A 665 0.10 -6.06 7.87
N THR A 666 0.19 -6.64 6.67
CA THR A 666 0.24 -8.11 6.49
C THR A 666 1.62 -8.65 6.12
N ARG A 667 2.56 -7.78 5.76
CA ARG A 667 3.94 -8.13 5.40
C ARG A 667 4.97 -7.45 6.31
N THR A 668 6.16 -8.06 6.36
CA THR A 668 7.36 -7.50 6.99
C THR A 668 7.76 -6.24 6.23
N ASN A 669 8.03 -5.16 6.96
CA ASN A 669 8.33 -3.85 6.41
C ASN A 669 9.78 -3.45 6.72
N THR A 670 10.40 -2.68 5.83
CA THR A 670 11.83 -2.38 5.87
C THR A 670 12.14 -0.91 6.14
N TYR A 671 11.13 -0.06 6.36
CA TYR A 671 11.35 1.33 6.74
C TYR A 671 12.02 1.44 8.12
N SER A 672 12.89 2.42 8.28
CA SER A 672 13.79 2.54 9.43
C SER A 672 13.41 3.64 10.42
N GLY A 673 12.45 4.50 10.08
CA GLY A 673 11.91 5.51 10.99
C GLY A 673 10.79 5.01 11.90
N ILE A 674 10.33 5.90 12.77
CA ILE A 674 9.32 5.64 13.81
C ILE A 674 7.95 5.24 13.23
N THR A 675 7.31 4.24 13.83
CA THR A 675 5.86 4.03 13.68
C THR A 675 5.10 4.80 14.76
N THR A 676 4.22 5.71 14.37
CA THR A 676 3.38 6.50 15.29
C THR A 676 1.90 6.21 15.04
N ILE A 677 1.15 5.84 16.07
CA ILE A 677 -0.31 5.71 16.02
C ILE A 677 -0.93 6.86 16.82
N THR A 678 -1.46 7.86 16.12
CA THR A 678 -2.10 9.04 16.73
C THR A 678 -3.61 8.89 16.86
N GLY A 679 -4.22 7.97 16.10
CA GLY A 679 -5.64 7.67 16.17
C GLY A 679 -6.02 6.36 15.49
N GLY A 680 -7.17 5.81 15.93
CA GLY A 680 -7.67 4.54 15.44
C GLY A 680 -6.73 3.37 15.79
N SER A 681 -6.63 2.39 14.90
CA SER A 681 -5.87 1.17 15.17
C SER A 681 -4.89 0.82 14.06
N ILE A 682 -3.75 0.22 14.42
CA ILE A 682 -2.96 -0.63 13.52
C ILE A 682 -3.17 -2.09 13.91
N VAL A 683 -3.35 -2.98 12.93
CA VAL A 683 -3.30 -4.44 13.12
C VAL A 683 -2.06 -4.99 12.42
N VAL A 684 -1.25 -5.75 13.13
CA VAL A 684 -0.11 -6.47 12.57
C VAL A 684 -0.40 -7.97 12.51
N GLN A 685 -0.03 -8.60 11.39
CA GLN A 685 -0.22 -10.03 11.14
C GLN A 685 1.10 -10.80 10.93
N THR A 686 2.24 -10.11 10.93
CA THR A 686 3.57 -10.73 10.79
C THR A 686 4.60 -10.00 11.65
N ASN A 687 5.70 -10.69 11.95
CA ASN A 687 6.87 -10.12 12.59
C ASN A 687 7.47 -8.99 11.72
N GLU A 688 8.03 -7.95 12.34
CA GLU A 688 8.60 -6.77 11.65
C GLU A 688 7.60 -5.99 10.78
N ALA A 689 6.29 -6.13 11.02
CA ALA A 689 5.28 -5.33 10.31
C ALA A 689 5.35 -3.83 10.64
N LEU A 690 6.09 -3.41 11.68
CA LEU A 690 6.19 -2.01 12.13
C LEU A 690 7.51 -1.34 11.70
N GLY A 691 8.22 -1.93 10.73
CA GLY A 691 9.53 -1.48 10.27
C GLY A 691 10.68 -2.18 11.00
N THR A 692 11.89 -1.64 10.83
CA THR A 692 13.08 -2.11 11.54
C THR A 692 13.06 -1.65 13.00
N VAL A 693 13.85 -2.30 13.85
CA VAL A 693 14.00 -1.95 15.29
C VAL A 693 14.82 -0.67 15.55
N SER A 694 15.17 0.10 14.52
CA SER A 694 16.00 1.31 14.64
C SER A 694 15.30 2.45 15.36
N ALA A 695 13.97 2.49 15.30
CA ALA A 695 13.13 3.50 15.94
C ALA A 695 11.90 2.85 16.56
N ALA A 696 11.63 3.15 17.83
CA ALA A 696 10.54 2.55 18.59
C ALA A 696 9.15 2.96 18.07
N THR A 697 8.16 2.09 18.25
CA THR A 697 6.76 2.35 17.96
C THR A 697 6.11 3.18 19.08
N THR A 698 5.24 4.13 18.73
CA THR A 698 4.48 4.94 19.70
C THR A 698 2.98 4.83 19.48
N VAL A 699 2.22 4.64 20.55
CA VAL A 699 0.75 4.55 20.55
C VAL A 699 0.19 5.62 21.49
N SER A 700 -0.47 6.60 20.89
CA SER A 700 -1.07 7.73 21.62
C SER A 700 -2.33 7.32 22.39
N SER A 701 -2.72 8.13 23.37
CA SER A 701 -3.97 7.92 24.11
C SER A 701 -5.18 7.89 23.16
N GLY A 702 -6.00 6.85 23.27
CA GLY A 702 -7.16 6.62 22.40
C GLY A 702 -6.85 5.88 21.09
N ALA A 703 -5.60 5.47 20.86
CA ALA A 703 -5.19 4.61 19.76
C ALA A 703 -4.81 3.21 20.23
N SER A 704 -4.78 2.24 19.31
CA SER A 704 -4.45 0.84 19.63
C SER A 704 -3.50 0.21 18.60
N LEU A 705 -2.54 -0.57 19.11
CA LEU A 705 -1.74 -1.54 18.35
C LEU A 705 -2.26 -2.95 18.64
N GLY A 706 -2.77 -3.61 17.61
CA GLY A 706 -3.34 -4.95 17.66
C GLY A 706 -2.45 -6.01 17.00
N LEU A 707 -2.25 -7.14 17.68
CA LEU A 707 -1.55 -8.32 17.16
C LEU A 707 -2.57 -9.41 16.80
N ALA A 708 -2.65 -9.80 15.54
CA ALA A 708 -3.61 -10.80 15.08
C ALA A 708 -2.90 -12.12 14.75
N GLY A 709 -2.79 -13.01 15.75
CA GLY A 709 -2.22 -14.35 15.61
C GLY A 709 -0.74 -14.38 15.25
N VAL A 710 0.03 -13.37 15.68
CA VAL A 710 1.41 -13.14 15.24
C VAL A 710 2.42 -13.40 16.35
N ASN A 711 3.50 -14.12 16.02
CA ASN A 711 4.69 -14.19 16.86
C ASN A 711 5.63 -13.03 16.53
N TYR A 712 5.54 -11.91 17.27
CA TYR A 712 6.39 -10.73 17.05
C TYR A 712 7.70 -10.88 17.85
N SER A 713 8.59 -11.74 17.35
CA SER A 713 9.83 -12.14 18.01
C SER A 713 10.96 -11.11 17.90
N THR A 714 10.90 -10.15 16.99
CA THR A 714 11.87 -9.05 16.96
C THR A 714 11.66 -8.09 18.14
N PRO A 715 12.73 -7.65 18.82
CA PRO A 715 12.65 -6.84 20.02
C PRO A 715 12.37 -5.36 19.72
N GLU A 716 11.33 -5.08 18.96
CA GLU A 716 10.85 -3.72 18.67
C GLU A 716 10.29 -3.07 19.95
N ALA A 717 10.83 -1.93 20.36
CA ALA A 717 10.33 -1.24 21.55
C ALA A 717 9.00 -0.53 21.24
N VAL A 718 8.07 -0.50 22.20
CA VAL A 718 6.81 0.24 22.08
C VAL A 718 6.57 1.14 23.28
N SER A 719 6.21 2.39 23.03
CA SER A 719 5.64 3.30 24.03
C SER A 719 4.13 3.40 23.84
N ILE A 720 3.37 3.15 24.90
CA ILE A 720 1.90 3.15 24.88
C ILE A 720 1.32 4.14 25.90
N ALA A 721 0.15 4.69 25.59
CA ALA A 721 -0.59 5.56 26.50
C ALA A 721 -2.09 5.26 26.46
N GLY A 722 -2.74 5.34 27.62
CA GLY A 722 -4.20 5.28 27.74
C GLY A 722 -4.81 3.89 27.53
N THR A 723 -6.13 3.85 27.38
CA THR A 723 -6.92 2.60 27.46
C THR A 723 -7.16 1.90 26.11
N GLY A 724 -6.62 2.45 25.02
CA GLY A 724 -6.92 2.03 23.65
C GLY A 724 -8.15 2.71 23.04
N VAL A 725 -8.57 2.23 21.87
CA VAL A 725 -9.72 2.79 21.13
C VAL A 725 -11.05 2.53 21.85
N ASN A 726 -11.83 3.59 22.07
CA ASN A 726 -13.17 3.56 22.69
C ASN A 726 -14.31 3.51 21.67
N VAL A 727 -14.19 2.66 20.66
CA VAL A 727 -15.22 2.45 19.65
C VAL A 727 -15.35 0.94 19.42
N ALA A 728 -16.59 0.46 19.36
CA ALA A 728 -16.84 -0.94 19.04
C ALA A 728 -16.35 -1.21 17.61
N ASN A 729 -16.05 -2.45 17.29
CA ASN A 729 -15.65 -2.86 15.95
C ASN A 729 -14.35 -2.20 15.41
N HIS A 730 -13.49 -1.67 16.28
CA HIS A 730 -12.25 -0.98 15.90
C HIS A 730 -11.12 -1.90 15.39
N PHE A 731 -11.36 -3.22 15.26
CA PHE A 731 -10.45 -4.17 14.61
C PHE A 731 -11.23 -5.04 13.61
N PHE A 732 -12.29 -5.70 14.08
CA PHE A 732 -13.16 -6.59 13.30
C PHE A 732 -14.58 -6.59 13.86
N SER A 733 -15.53 -7.27 13.20
CA SER A 733 -16.94 -7.34 13.65
C SER A 733 -17.10 -8.06 14.96
N GLY A 734 -17.73 -7.39 15.94
CA GLY A 734 -17.85 -7.90 17.30
C GLY A 734 -16.63 -7.60 18.19
N SER A 735 -15.60 -6.92 17.66
CA SER A 735 -14.48 -6.44 18.48
C SER A 735 -14.99 -5.48 19.54
N ALA A 736 -14.74 -5.83 20.81
CA ALA A 736 -15.23 -5.04 21.92
C ALA A 736 -14.40 -3.77 22.17
N VAL A 737 -14.98 -2.78 22.83
CA VAL A 737 -14.35 -1.49 23.15
C VAL A 737 -13.22 -1.60 24.17
N GLN A 738 -12.22 -0.70 24.06
CA GLN A 738 -11.17 -0.44 25.05
C GLN A 738 -10.55 -1.70 25.65
N ARG A 739 -9.96 -2.56 24.84
CA ARG A 739 -9.29 -3.77 25.33
C ARG A 739 -7.82 -3.53 25.64
N GLY A 740 -7.12 -2.69 24.88
CA GLY A 740 -5.80 -2.18 25.24
C GLY A 740 -5.25 -1.19 24.22
N ALA A 741 -4.29 -0.37 24.64
CA ALA A 741 -3.41 0.37 23.74
C ALA A 741 -2.43 -0.60 23.03
N LEU A 742 -2.02 -1.67 23.73
CA LEU A 742 -1.40 -2.87 23.15
C LEU A 742 -2.34 -4.05 23.35
N GLN A 743 -2.61 -4.82 22.28
CA GLN A 743 -3.65 -5.82 22.35
C GLN A 743 -3.41 -7.07 21.49
N GLY A 744 -3.66 -8.25 22.05
CA GLY A 744 -3.90 -9.48 21.26
C GLY A 744 -5.32 -9.50 20.67
N VAL A 745 -5.44 -9.60 19.36
CA VAL A 745 -6.67 -9.40 18.59
C VAL A 745 -7.34 -10.73 18.27
N THR A 746 -6.58 -11.72 17.80
CA THR A 746 -7.05 -13.08 17.51
C THR A 746 -5.91 -14.08 17.74
N GLY A 747 -6.25 -15.35 17.97
CA GLY A 747 -5.28 -16.44 18.10
C GLY A 747 -4.24 -16.20 19.20
N ASN A 748 -3.07 -16.82 19.04
CA ASN A 748 -1.94 -16.65 19.95
C ASN A 748 -0.98 -15.62 19.36
N SER A 749 -0.75 -14.54 20.11
CA SER A 749 0.19 -13.49 19.73
C SER A 749 1.31 -13.34 20.75
N SER A 750 2.47 -12.84 20.33
CA SER A 750 3.58 -12.50 21.22
C SER A 750 4.22 -11.15 20.87
N TRP A 751 4.85 -10.52 21.85
CA TRP A 751 5.62 -9.28 21.70
C TRP A 751 6.95 -9.38 22.48
N ALA A 752 8.07 -9.33 21.76
CA ALA A 752 9.38 -9.54 22.35
C ALA A 752 10.10 -8.28 22.82
N GLY A 753 9.75 -7.10 22.28
CA GLY A 753 10.43 -5.87 22.66
C GLY A 753 9.87 -5.20 23.90
N ASN A 754 10.63 -4.25 24.44
CA ASN A 754 10.26 -3.57 25.69
C ASN A 754 8.98 -2.74 25.51
N VAL A 755 8.12 -2.74 26.52
CA VAL A 755 6.88 -1.95 26.57
C VAL A 755 7.05 -0.86 27.62
N THR A 756 6.99 0.40 27.21
CA THR A 756 6.94 1.54 28.13
C THR A 756 5.55 2.12 28.13
N PHE A 757 4.91 2.28 29.29
CA PHE A 757 3.64 2.98 29.37
C PHE A 757 3.81 4.36 30.01
N THR A 758 3.17 5.36 29.44
CA THR A 758 3.47 6.79 29.71
C THR A 758 2.32 7.57 30.34
N ALA A 759 1.20 6.90 30.62
CA ALA A 759 0.05 7.48 31.30
C ALA A 759 -0.52 6.52 32.36
N ASN A 760 -1.17 7.08 33.38
CA ASN A 760 -1.98 6.29 34.31
C ASN A 760 -3.09 5.56 33.55
N ASP A 761 -3.45 4.38 34.05
CA ASP A 761 -4.55 3.55 33.54
C ASP A 761 -4.29 3.05 32.12
N THR A 762 -3.01 3.02 31.72
CA THR A 762 -2.62 2.43 30.45
C THR A 762 -3.00 0.96 30.44
N ARG A 763 -3.57 0.49 29.32
CA ARG A 763 -4.16 -0.83 29.24
C ARG A 763 -3.44 -1.72 28.25
N ILE A 764 -3.08 -2.92 28.70
CA ILE A 764 -2.69 -4.04 27.84
C ILE A 764 -3.81 -5.08 27.93
N GLY A 765 -4.22 -5.65 26.80
CA GLY A 765 -5.31 -6.61 26.84
C GLY A 765 -5.39 -7.58 25.69
N VAL A 766 -6.48 -8.35 25.67
CA VAL A 766 -6.81 -9.26 24.58
C VAL A 766 -8.30 -9.20 24.24
N GLN A 767 -8.65 -9.52 22.99
CA GLN A 767 -10.03 -9.85 22.66
C GLN A 767 -10.42 -11.20 23.27
N ASP A 768 -11.73 -11.46 23.30
CA ASP A 768 -12.28 -12.73 23.75
C ASP A 768 -11.74 -13.88 22.87
N GLY A 769 -11.18 -14.93 23.49
CA GLY A 769 -10.54 -16.05 22.79
C GLY A 769 -9.09 -15.83 22.33
N ALA A 770 -8.54 -14.61 22.43
CA ALA A 770 -7.16 -14.32 22.03
C ALA A 770 -6.17 -14.44 23.20
N ASN A 771 -4.91 -14.74 22.89
CA ASN A 771 -3.81 -14.83 23.85
C ASN A 771 -2.68 -13.86 23.47
N LEU A 772 -2.05 -13.24 24.46
CA LEU A 772 -0.89 -12.36 24.26
C LEU A 772 0.24 -12.74 25.23
N THR A 773 1.42 -13.04 24.71
CA THR A 773 2.64 -13.24 25.51
C THR A 773 3.59 -12.07 25.34
N ILE A 774 4.00 -11.41 26.42
CA ILE A 774 4.98 -10.31 26.39
C ILE A 774 6.26 -10.80 27.06
N SER A 775 7.32 -10.97 26.29
CA SER A 775 8.64 -11.37 26.81
C SER A 775 9.61 -10.21 27.01
N GLY A 776 9.34 -9.05 26.39
CA GLY A 776 10.08 -7.83 26.67
C GLY A 776 9.73 -7.23 28.03
N ASN A 777 10.61 -6.37 28.56
CA ASN A 777 10.40 -5.74 29.85
C ASN A 777 9.31 -4.67 29.76
N ILE A 778 8.44 -4.60 30.77
CA ILE A 778 7.39 -3.60 30.92
C ILE A 778 7.84 -2.58 31.98
N THR A 779 7.79 -1.28 31.66
CA THR A 779 8.20 -0.18 32.55
C THR A 779 7.26 1.03 32.43
N ASP A 780 7.20 1.87 33.46
CA ASP A 780 6.49 3.16 33.44
C ASP A 780 7.44 4.37 33.26
N GLY A 781 8.69 4.12 32.86
CA GLY A 781 9.73 5.14 32.80
C GLY A 781 10.08 5.78 34.16
N GLY A 782 9.70 5.16 35.30
CA GLY A 782 9.86 5.71 36.64
C GLY A 782 8.73 6.64 37.09
N GLY A 783 7.60 6.66 36.37
CA GLY A 783 6.49 7.59 36.62
C GLY A 783 5.54 7.25 37.78
N ASN A 784 5.73 6.12 38.47
CA ASN A 784 4.80 5.57 39.47
C ASN A 784 3.36 5.43 38.90
N LEU A 785 3.25 4.91 37.68
CA LEU A 785 2.00 4.84 36.94
C LEU A 785 1.28 3.50 37.15
N ARG A 786 -0.05 3.53 37.12
CA ARG A 786 -0.89 2.32 37.22
C ARG A 786 -1.07 1.64 35.86
N LEU A 787 -0.85 0.32 35.81
CA LEU A 787 -1.08 -0.53 34.65
C LEU A 787 -2.39 -1.32 34.79
N ILE A 788 -3.16 -1.44 33.71
CA ILE A 788 -4.36 -2.28 33.63
C ILE A 788 -4.09 -3.46 32.69
N LEU A 789 -4.31 -4.68 33.18
CA LEU A 789 -4.30 -5.91 32.39
C LEU A 789 -5.74 -6.41 32.20
N ARG A 790 -6.24 -6.35 30.97
CA ARG A 790 -7.62 -6.71 30.64
C ARG A 790 -7.70 -7.90 29.70
N TYR A 791 -8.07 -9.06 30.22
CA TYR A 791 -8.25 -10.27 29.42
C TYR A 791 -9.71 -10.48 28.97
N GLY A 792 -9.96 -11.56 28.23
CA GLY A 792 -11.25 -11.86 27.58
C GLY A 792 -12.45 -11.81 28.54
N THR A 793 -13.61 -11.39 28.04
CA THR A 793 -14.85 -11.25 28.84
C THR A 793 -15.77 -12.46 28.75
N THR A 794 -16.04 -12.97 27.56
CA THR A 794 -17.01 -14.07 27.35
C THR A 794 -16.33 -15.39 27.04
N THR A 795 -15.30 -15.35 26.18
CA THR A 795 -14.49 -16.51 25.80
C THR A 795 -13.09 -16.35 26.38
N ALA A 796 -12.55 -17.45 26.92
CA ALA A 796 -11.26 -17.47 27.60
C ALA A 796 -10.14 -16.90 26.72
N GLY A 797 -9.51 -15.82 27.19
CA GLY A 797 -8.28 -15.26 26.61
C GLY A 797 -7.28 -14.94 27.71
N SER A 798 -5.98 -15.01 27.42
CA SER A 798 -4.93 -14.86 28.44
C SER A 798 -3.87 -13.83 28.08
N ILE A 799 -3.25 -13.25 29.11
CA ILE A 799 -2.06 -12.40 28.97
C ILE A 799 -0.93 -13.06 29.77
N THR A 800 0.13 -13.49 29.09
CA THR A 800 1.32 -14.06 29.73
C THR A 800 2.43 -13.03 29.77
N LEU A 801 3.03 -12.80 30.93
CA LEU A 801 4.15 -11.88 31.10
C LEU A 801 5.42 -12.64 31.48
N SER A 802 6.44 -12.59 30.64
CA SER A 802 7.70 -13.35 30.81
C SER A 802 8.94 -12.46 30.93
N GLY A 803 8.79 -11.14 30.90
CA GLY A 803 9.88 -10.19 31.12
C GLY A 803 10.43 -10.29 32.54
N THR A 804 11.76 -10.29 32.70
CA THR A 804 12.45 -10.43 33.99
C THR A 804 12.89 -9.09 34.60
N GLY A 805 12.86 -8.01 33.82
CA GLY A 805 13.24 -6.65 34.22
C GLY A 805 12.05 -5.70 34.39
N ASN A 806 10.88 -6.23 34.72
CA ASN A 806 9.65 -5.48 34.91
C ASN A 806 9.74 -4.57 36.14
N ASN A 807 9.55 -3.25 35.97
CA ASN A 807 9.83 -2.27 37.04
C ASN A 807 8.87 -1.07 37.02
N TRP A 808 7.63 -1.27 37.49
CA TRP A 808 6.69 -0.18 37.78
C TRP A 808 6.11 -0.34 39.19
N THR A 809 5.84 0.79 39.86
CA THR A 809 5.43 0.80 41.28
C THR A 809 4.01 1.31 41.51
N GLY A 810 3.36 1.92 40.52
CA GLY A 810 2.02 2.53 40.67
C GLY A 810 0.87 1.53 40.88
N GLY A 811 1.15 0.24 40.77
CA GLY A 811 0.21 -0.87 40.96
C GLY A 811 -0.31 -1.45 39.66
N THR A 812 -0.98 -2.60 39.80
CA THR A 812 -1.53 -3.36 38.68
C THR A 812 -2.97 -3.72 38.96
N ASP A 813 -3.87 -3.36 38.06
CA ASP A 813 -5.27 -3.76 38.11
C ASP A 813 -5.50 -4.87 37.07
N ILE A 814 -6.06 -6.00 37.51
CA ILE A 814 -6.34 -7.17 36.67
C ILE A 814 -7.84 -7.42 36.66
N PHE A 815 -8.46 -7.41 35.49
CA PHE A 815 -9.87 -7.80 35.37
C PHE A 815 -10.20 -8.36 33.99
N GLY A 816 -11.16 -9.28 33.95
CA GLY A 816 -11.67 -9.94 32.76
C GLY A 816 -12.73 -10.97 33.17
N GLY A 817 -13.48 -11.50 32.21
CA GLY A 817 -14.45 -12.55 32.51
C GLY A 817 -13.78 -13.92 32.49
N ALA A 818 -13.88 -14.63 31.36
CA ALA A 818 -13.18 -15.89 31.16
C ALA A 818 -11.70 -15.65 30.77
N GLY A 819 -10.76 -16.19 31.55
CA GLY A 819 -9.32 -16.08 31.29
C GLY A 819 -8.48 -15.78 32.53
N ALA A 820 -7.21 -15.44 32.33
CA ALA A 820 -6.27 -15.04 33.38
C ALA A 820 -5.10 -14.21 32.84
N VAL A 821 -4.47 -13.45 33.74
CA VAL A 821 -3.06 -13.05 33.58
C VAL A 821 -2.19 -14.18 34.11
N ILE A 822 -1.14 -14.56 33.37
CA ILE A 822 -0.26 -15.69 33.70
C ILE A 822 1.17 -15.16 33.84
N LEU A 823 1.87 -15.53 34.90
CA LEU A 823 3.29 -15.24 35.02
C LEU A 823 4.10 -16.29 34.27
N GLY A 824 5.03 -15.82 33.44
CA GLY A 824 6.04 -16.62 32.75
C GLY A 824 7.46 -16.41 33.28
N ALA A 825 7.62 -15.62 34.34
CA ALA A 825 8.88 -15.36 35.03
C ALA A 825 8.61 -14.89 36.48
N ASN A 826 9.63 -15.00 37.35
CA ASN A 826 9.57 -14.44 38.70
C ASN A 826 9.44 -12.91 38.63
N ASN A 827 8.53 -12.35 39.43
CA ASN A 827 8.24 -10.92 39.48
C ASN A 827 7.89 -10.32 38.11
N ALA A 828 7.14 -11.06 37.29
CA ALA A 828 6.68 -10.56 36.01
C ALA A 828 5.60 -9.46 36.12
N LEU A 829 5.04 -9.20 37.31
CA LEU A 829 4.29 -7.98 37.61
C LEU A 829 5.15 -6.99 38.40
N GLY A 830 4.85 -5.70 38.25
CA GLY A 830 5.44 -4.62 39.03
C GLY A 830 5.16 -4.76 40.54
N SER A 831 5.97 -4.09 41.35
CA SER A 831 6.00 -4.24 42.81
C SER A 831 4.91 -3.45 43.55
N GLY A 832 4.07 -2.70 42.84
CA GLY A 832 2.96 -1.95 43.42
C GLY A 832 1.82 -2.82 43.97
N VAL A 833 0.73 -2.19 44.42
CA VAL A 833 -0.47 -2.91 44.90
C VAL A 833 -1.11 -3.67 43.75
N LEU A 834 -1.46 -4.94 43.99
CA LEU A 834 -2.20 -5.77 43.05
C LEU A 834 -3.69 -5.71 43.35
N ARG A 835 -4.51 -5.35 42.36
CA ARG A 835 -5.97 -5.28 42.48
C ARG A 835 -6.64 -6.22 41.50
N LEU A 836 -7.49 -7.12 41.99
CA LEU A 836 -8.18 -8.08 41.14
C LEU A 836 -9.68 -7.82 41.11
N GLY A 837 -10.20 -7.70 39.90
CA GLY A 837 -11.61 -7.51 39.60
C GLY A 837 -12.07 -6.05 39.63
N THR A 838 -13.24 -5.83 39.04
CA THR A 838 -14.01 -4.57 39.11
C THR A 838 -15.50 -4.90 39.18
N THR A 839 -16.38 -3.90 39.28
CA THR A 839 -17.83 -4.12 39.47
C THR A 839 -18.38 -5.01 38.35
N GLY A 840 -18.86 -6.20 38.72
CA GLY A 840 -19.46 -7.18 37.79
C GLY A 840 -18.47 -7.92 36.90
N ILE A 841 -17.16 -7.72 37.02
CA ILE A 841 -16.13 -8.39 36.20
C ILE A 841 -15.04 -8.94 37.14
N PRO A 842 -14.83 -10.28 37.21
CA PRO A 842 -13.80 -10.88 38.06
C PRO A 842 -12.38 -10.50 37.62
N GLY A 843 -11.39 -10.88 38.42
CA GLY A 843 -9.98 -10.77 38.07
C GLY A 843 -9.26 -12.05 38.48
N SER A 844 -8.47 -12.61 37.57
CA SER A 844 -7.76 -13.88 37.77
C SER A 844 -6.29 -13.70 37.47
N LEU A 845 -5.45 -14.03 38.46
CA LEU A 845 -4.01 -14.14 38.33
C LEU A 845 -3.58 -15.59 38.52
N ASP A 846 -2.84 -16.11 37.55
CA ASP A 846 -2.12 -17.36 37.62
C ASP A 846 -0.62 -17.09 37.82
N LEU A 847 -0.06 -17.61 38.91
CA LEU A 847 1.36 -17.50 39.21
C LEU A 847 2.24 -18.37 38.29
N GLY A 848 1.67 -19.34 37.56
CA GLY A 848 2.36 -20.08 36.50
C GLY A 848 3.61 -20.86 36.95
N GLY A 849 3.79 -21.12 38.25
CA GLY A 849 4.98 -21.74 38.83
C GLY A 849 6.09 -20.75 39.21
N TYR A 850 5.79 -19.44 39.25
CA TYR A 850 6.74 -18.37 39.53
C TYR A 850 6.37 -17.56 40.76
N ASN A 851 7.39 -17.01 41.41
CA ASN A 851 7.22 -16.16 42.59
C ASN A 851 6.82 -14.73 42.19
N GLN A 852 6.01 -14.07 43.03
CA GLN A 852 5.62 -12.68 42.84
C GLN A 852 5.67 -11.91 44.15
N ALA A 853 6.31 -10.75 44.15
CA ALA A 853 6.23 -9.76 45.24
C ALA A 853 5.33 -8.57 44.83
N SER A 854 4.50 -8.09 45.76
CA SER A 854 3.67 -6.89 45.56
C SER A 854 3.63 -6.04 46.82
N ALA A 855 3.13 -4.80 46.72
CA ALA A 855 2.88 -3.93 47.86
C ALA A 855 1.58 -4.30 48.62
N GLY A 856 1.07 -5.53 48.43
CA GLY A 856 -0.17 -6.02 49.03
C GLY A 856 -1.26 -6.32 48.00
N LEU A 857 -2.33 -6.95 48.48
CA LEU A 857 -3.51 -7.31 47.71
C LEU A 857 -4.68 -6.42 48.11
N SER A 858 -5.25 -5.75 47.13
CA SER A 858 -6.47 -4.96 47.31
C SER A 858 -7.56 -5.42 46.34
N GLN A 859 -8.73 -4.83 46.49
CA GLN A 859 -9.76 -4.86 45.46
C GLN A 859 -10.10 -3.46 45.00
N LEU A 860 -10.68 -3.35 43.80
CA LEU A 860 -11.11 -2.08 43.23
C LEU A 860 -12.48 -1.64 43.80
N ASN A 861 -13.31 -2.59 44.26
CA ASN A 861 -14.68 -2.42 44.79
C ASN A 861 -15.06 -3.60 45.73
N ASP A 862 -16.28 -3.65 46.29
CA ASP A 862 -16.82 -4.74 47.15
C ASP A 862 -17.10 -6.09 46.42
N VAL A 863 -16.20 -6.51 45.54
CA VAL A 863 -16.38 -7.66 44.64
C VAL A 863 -15.67 -8.89 45.19
N THR A 864 -16.38 -9.99 45.44
CA THR A 864 -15.83 -11.23 46.03
C THR A 864 -15.18 -12.19 45.01
N THR A 865 -15.13 -11.84 43.73
CA THR A 865 -14.84 -12.77 42.63
C THR A 865 -13.40 -12.70 42.08
N GLY A 866 -12.49 -11.98 42.75
CA GLY A 866 -11.06 -12.02 42.43
C GLY A 866 -10.44 -13.35 42.86
N GLN A 867 -9.51 -13.89 42.08
CA GLN A 867 -8.79 -15.14 42.40
C GLN A 867 -7.30 -15.06 42.06
N ILE A 868 -6.47 -15.66 42.91
CA ILE A 868 -5.05 -15.92 42.66
C ILE A 868 -4.83 -17.43 42.77
N ARG A 869 -4.24 -18.04 41.74
CA ARG A 869 -3.97 -19.49 41.68
C ARG A 869 -2.59 -19.79 41.09
N ASN A 870 -2.19 -21.05 41.11
CA ASN A 870 -0.93 -21.51 40.51
C ASN A 870 -1.15 -22.79 39.69
N ASP A 871 -1.39 -22.65 38.40
CA ASP A 871 -1.56 -23.79 37.48
C ASP A 871 -0.22 -24.28 36.91
N GLY A 872 0.89 -23.69 37.33
CA GLY A 872 2.23 -24.13 36.97
C GLY A 872 2.63 -25.44 37.64
N ALA A 873 3.66 -26.08 37.08
CA ALA A 873 4.18 -27.35 37.58
C ALA A 873 5.02 -27.21 38.87
N GLN A 874 5.38 -25.98 39.27
CA GLN A 874 6.18 -25.70 40.45
C GLN A 874 5.36 -24.95 41.49
N ALA A 875 5.69 -25.11 42.77
CA ALA A 875 5.12 -24.29 43.83
C ALA A 875 5.54 -22.82 43.67
N SER A 876 4.64 -21.90 44.01
CA SER A 876 4.86 -20.46 43.86
C SER A 876 4.77 -19.73 45.20
N LEU A 877 5.65 -18.76 45.43
CA LEU A 877 5.62 -17.87 46.60
C LEU A 877 5.03 -16.50 46.23
N LEU A 878 3.94 -16.14 46.89
CA LEU A 878 3.37 -14.79 46.86
C LEU A 878 3.84 -14.00 48.08
N THR A 879 4.59 -12.92 47.86
CA THR A 879 5.10 -12.03 48.92
C THR A 879 4.34 -10.70 48.92
N LEU A 880 3.76 -10.35 50.06
CA LEU A 880 3.00 -9.12 50.26
C LEU A 880 3.79 -8.17 51.17
N ASN A 881 4.08 -6.98 50.67
CA ASN A 881 4.81 -5.93 51.36
C ASN A 881 3.94 -4.67 51.55
N PRO A 882 2.78 -4.77 52.24
CA PRO A 882 1.91 -3.63 52.48
C PRO A 882 2.62 -2.50 53.24
N SER A 883 2.64 -1.30 52.65
CA SER A 883 3.04 -0.06 53.32
C SER A 883 1.84 0.77 53.80
N ALA A 884 0.64 0.41 53.36
CA ALA A 884 -0.65 0.92 53.81
C ALA A 884 -1.63 -0.24 53.95
N ALA A 885 -2.69 -0.07 54.75
CA ALA A 885 -3.68 -1.13 54.97
C ALA A 885 -4.35 -1.56 53.66
N GLN A 886 -4.35 -2.86 53.36
CA GLN A 886 -4.97 -3.44 52.17
C GLN A 886 -6.05 -4.46 52.54
N ILE A 887 -7.11 -4.55 51.74
CA ILE A 887 -8.21 -5.49 51.95
C ILE A 887 -8.42 -6.30 50.68
N TYR A 888 -8.34 -7.62 50.80
CA TYR A 888 -8.62 -8.55 49.73
C TYR A 888 -9.74 -9.51 50.12
N ARG A 889 -10.86 -9.46 49.38
CA ARG A 889 -12.03 -10.34 49.59
C ARG A 889 -12.08 -11.53 48.63
N GLY A 890 -11.12 -11.61 47.72
CA GLY A 890 -10.99 -12.71 46.76
C GLY A 890 -10.34 -13.93 47.40
N VAL A 891 -10.14 -14.96 46.59
CA VAL A 891 -9.58 -16.24 47.04
C VAL A 891 -8.14 -16.42 46.56
N ILE A 892 -7.27 -16.84 47.45
CA ILE A 892 -5.98 -17.43 47.10
C ILE A 892 -6.15 -18.94 47.17
N GLN A 893 -5.80 -19.66 46.11
CA GLN A 893 -6.02 -21.09 46.00
C GLN A 893 -4.85 -21.78 45.30
N ASP A 894 -4.73 -23.08 45.49
CA ASP A 894 -3.83 -23.87 44.66
C ASP A 894 -4.44 -24.04 43.25
N GLY A 895 -3.57 -24.30 42.28
CA GLY A 895 -3.96 -24.81 40.97
C GLY A 895 -3.45 -26.23 40.80
N ALA A 896 -2.49 -26.40 39.90
CA ALA A 896 -1.76 -27.66 39.73
C ALA A 896 -0.70 -27.87 40.83
N SER A 897 -0.16 -26.77 41.38
CA SER A 897 0.85 -26.80 42.44
C SER A 897 0.53 -25.82 43.57
N PRO A 898 1.10 -26.01 44.78
CA PRO A 898 0.79 -25.16 45.92
C PRO A 898 1.17 -23.69 45.75
N VAL A 899 0.41 -22.81 46.40
CA VAL A 899 0.78 -21.40 46.66
C VAL A 899 1.23 -21.24 48.11
N ALA A 900 2.39 -20.65 48.33
CA ALA A 900 2.87 -20.19 49.63
C ALA A 900 2.66 -18.67 49.75
N LEU A 901 2.38 -18.20 50.97
CA LEU A 901 2.15 -16.77 51.25
C LEU A 901 3.19 -16.25 52.24
N THR A 902 3.78 -15.08 51.96
CA THR A 902 4.59 -14.33 52.93
C THR A 902 4.07 -12.91 53.06
N VAL A 903 3.91 -12.43 54.29
CA VAL A 903 3.62 -11.03 54.62
C VAL A 903 4.84 -10.44 55.33
N ASN A 904 5.40 -9.38 54.75
CA ASN A 904 6.64 -8.74 55.20
C ASN A 904 6.59 -7.20 55.14
N GLY A 905 5.41 -6.62 54.88
CA GLY A 905 5.21 -5.17 54.90
C GLY A 905 5.06 -4.63 56.32
N SER A 906 5.13 -3.30 56.48
CA SER A 906 4.94 -2.65 57.79
C SER A 906 3.47 -2.43 58.16
N ALA A 907 2.54 -2.58 57.20
CA ALA A 907 1.12 -2.32 57.38
C ALA A 907 0.27 -3.61 57.39
N THR A 908 -1.04 -3.43 57.50
CA THR A 908 -2.00 -4.54 57.58
C THR A 908 -2.40 -5.06 56.21
N GLN A 909 -2.32 -6.37 55.99
CA GLN A 909 -3.05 -7.08 54.95
C GLN A 909 -4.26 -7.79 55.58
N THR A 910 -5.46 -7.47 55.11
CA THR A 910 -6.70 -8.17 55.52
C THR A 910 -7.15 -9.12 54.42
N LEU A 911 -7.37 -10.39 54.77
CA LEU A 911 -7.96 -11.42 53.91
C LEU A 911 -9.38 -11.72 54.39
N MET A 912 -10.36 -11.60 53.49
CA MET A 912 -11.78 -11.84 53.78
C MET A 912 -12.39 -12.96 52.93
N GLY A 913 -11.64 -13.50 51.96
CA GLY A 913 -12.08 -14.64 51.16
C GLY A 913 -11.71 -15.99 51.79
N THR A 914 -12.40 -17.04 51.37
CA THR A 914 -12.09 -18.43 51.74
C THR A 914 -10.88 -18.89 50.95
N ASN A 915 -9.68 -18.78 51.53
CA ASN A 915 -8.45 -19.17 50.86
C ASN A 915 -8.21 -20.67 51.04
N THR A 916 -7.91 -21.35 49.94
CA THR A 916 -7.80 -22.82 49.90
C THR A 916 -6.39 -23.31 49.58
N TYR A 917 -5.41 -22.42 49.46
CA TYR A 917 -4.02 -22.79 49.20
C TYR A 917 -3.42 -23.63 50.34
N THR A 918 -2.57 -24.59 49.99
CA THR A 918 -1.96 -25.51 50.96
C THR A 918 -0.50 -25.23 51.29
N GLY A 919 0.17 -24.33 50.56
CA GLY A 919 1.53 -23.92 50.92
C GLY A 919 1.57 -23.14 52.25
N PRO A 920 2.75 -23.02 52.88
CA PRO A 920 2.90 -22.35 54.17
C PRO A 920 2.59 -20.85 54.09
N THR A 921 2.10 -20.30 55.21
CA THR A 921 1.90 -18.86 55.41
C THR A 921 2.92 -18.34 56.41
N THR A 922 3.72 -17.36 56.01
CA THR A 922 4.69 -16.69 56.91
C THR A 922 4.31 -15.24 57.13
N VAL A 923 4.25 -14.78 58.38
CA VAL A 923 4.08 -13.37 58.74
C VAL A 923 5.34 -12.93 59.46
N SER A 924 6.16 -12.14 58.80
CA SER A 924 7.51 -11.74 59.26
C SER A 924 7.59 -10.29 59.71
N ALA A 925 6.71 -9.44 59.18
CA ALA A 925 6.49 -8.06 59.60
C ALA A 925 5.05 -7.63 59.31
N GLY A 926 4.61 -6.54 59.95
CA GLY A 926 3.25 -6.00 59.79
C GLY A 926 2.18 -6.92 60.36
N THR A 927 0.95 -6.78 59.86
CA THR A 927 -0.20 -7.53 60.36
C THR A 927 -0.91 -8.29 59.24
N LEU A 928 -1.16 -9.58 59.42
CA LEU A 928 -2.10 -10.35 58.62
C LEU A 928 -3.40 -10.53 59.42
N LEU A 929 -4.48 -9.90 58.96
CA LEU A 929 -5.82 -10.13 59.52
C LEU A 929 -6.57 -11.15 58.66
N VAL A 930 -7.00 -12.26 59.26
CA VAL A 930 -7.95 -13.19 58.65
C VAL A 930 -9.33 -12.89 59.25
N ASN A 931 -10.19 -12.23 58.47
CA ASN A 931 -11.48 -11.74 58.97
C ASN A 931 -12.65 -12.50 58.36
N SER A 932 -13.65 -12.85 59.18
CA SER A 932 -14.84 -13.60 58.76
C SER A 932 -15.57 -12.90 57.60
N PRO A 933 -16.00 -13.65 56.55
CA PRO A 933 -15.99 -15.13 56.43
C PRO A 933 -14.65 -15.73 55.97
N GLY A 934 -13.59 -14.93 55.90
CA GLY A 934 -12.28 -15.33 55.40
C GLY A 934 -11.62 -16.44 56.21
N SER A 935 -10.88 -17.30 55.50
CA SER A 935 -10.17 -18.42 56.10
C SER A 935 -8.88 -18.80 55.39
N LEU A 936 -8.01 -19.53 56.08
CA LEU A 936 -6.83 -20.24 55.54
C LEU A 936 -7.06 -21.75 55.61
N ALA A 937 -6.53 -22.50 54.63
CA ALA A 937 -6.76 -23.94 54.49
C ALA A 937 -6.05 -24.79 55.57
N ALA A 938 -6.55 -26.01 55.79
CA ALA A 938 -5.98 -26.94 56.78
C ALA A 938 -4.55 -27.37 56.44
N GLY A 939 -4.22 -27.42 55.15
CA GLY A 939 -2.88 -27.74 54.67
C GLY A 939 -1.86 -26.62 54.87
N SER A 940 -2.29 -25.37 55.10
CA SER A 940 -1.39 -24.22 55.23
C SER A 940 -0.94 -24.05 56.69
N ALA A 941 0.30 -24.43 56.97
CA ALA A 941 0.95 -24.12 58.25
C ALA A 941 1.26 -22.62 58.34
N VAL A 942 0.85 -21.98 59.43
CA VAL A 942 1.08 -20.54 59.66
C VAL A 942 2.23 -20.33 60.66
N THR A 943 3.23 -19.56 60.24
CA THR A 943 4.36 -19.16 61.08
C THR A 943 4.39 -17.64 61.22
N VAL A 944 4.42 -17.14 62.45
CA VAL A 944 4.56 -15.71 62.75
C VAL A 944 5.91 -15.48 63.41
N SER A 945 6.71 -14.54 62.91
CA SER A 945 8.08 -14.29 63.37
C SER A 945 8.42 -12.81 63.26
N GLY A 946 9.62 -12.41 63.72
CA GLY A 946 10.11 -11.04 63.55
C GLY A 946 9.23 -10.04 64.28
N THR A 947 8.69 -9.04 63.58
CA THR A 947 7.68 -8.10 64.11
C THR A 947 6.29 -8.37 63.55
N GLY A 948 6.08 -9.57 62.99
CA GLY A 948 4.83 -9.99 62.37
C GLY A 948 3.72 -10.21 63.41
N THR A 949 2.49 -9.89 63.02
CA THR A 949 1.28 -10.10 63.82
C THR A 949 0.24 -10.88 63.01
N LEU A 950 -0.27 -11.99 63.54
CA LEU A 950 -1.46 -12.67 63.03
C LEU A 950 -2.67 -12.27 63.87
N GLY A 951 -3.76 -11.86 63.24
CA GLY A 951 -4.99 -11.51 63.92
C GLY A 951 -6.24 -11.74 63.09
N GLY A 952 -7.34 -11.13 63.54
CA GLY A 952 -8.64 -11.17 62.88
C GLY A 952 -9.67 -12.03 63.61
N ASN A 953 -10.83 -12.19 62.99
CA ASN A 953 -11.98 -12.93 63.54
C ASN A 953 -12.49 -14.06 62.63
N GLY A 954 -11.66 -14.51 61.68
CA GLY A 954 -11.94 -15.60 60.75
C GLY A 954 -11.39 -16.95 61.23
N THR A 955 -11.09 -17.83 60.27
CA THR A 955 -10.64 -19.21 60.57
C THR A 955 -9.28 -19.53 59.94
N VAL A 956 -8.34 -20.00 60.74
CA VAL A 956 -7.08 -20.63 60.28
C VAL A 956 -7.20 -22.12 60.53
N HIS A 957 -7.38 -22.95 59.50
CA HIS A 957 -7.61 -24.39 59.75
C HIS A 957 -6.33 -25.18 60.07
N GLY A 958 -5.17 -24.73 59.57
CA GLY A 958 -3.88 -25.39 59.75
C GLY A 958 -3.20 -25.07 61.09
N PRO A 959 -2.04 -25.68 61.39
CA PRO A 959 -1.27 -25.39 62.61
C PRO A 959 -0.73 -23.96 62.60
N VAL A 960 -0.71 -23.32 63.79
CA VAL A 960 -0.17 -21.96 63.99
C VAL A 960 1.01 -22.01 64.95
N THR A 961 2.15 -21.46 64.54
CA THR A 961 3.34 -21.30 65.38
C THR A 961 3.74 -19.83 65.46
N ILE A 962 3.77 -19.28 66.68
CA ILE A 962 4.28 -17.95 66.96
C ILE A 962 5.72 -18.09 67.46
N GLN A 963 6.67 -17.69 66.62
CA GLN A 963 8.09 -17.71 66.91
C GLN A 963 8.51 -16.49 67.76
N SER A 964 9.79 -16.44 68.12
CA SER A 964 10.36 -15.30 68.85
C SER A 964 10.11 -13.97 68.09
N GLY A 965 9.65 -12.95 68.82
CA GLY A 965 9.25 -11.65 68.27
C GLY A 965 7.84 -11.60 67.65
N GLY A 966 7.33 -12.73 67.17
CA GLY A 966 6.00 -12.81 66.56
C GLY A 966 4.87 -12.56 67.56
N THR A 967 3.74 -12.06 67.07
CA THR A 967 2.55 -11.78 67.88
C THR A 967 1.30 -12.48 67.33
N LEU A 968 0.55 -13.14 68.21
CA LEU A 968 -0.86 -13.46 67.95
C LEU A 968 -1.71 -12.37 68.60
N ALA A 969 -2.60 -11.74 67.85
CA ALA A 969 -3.55 -10.75 68.32
C ALA A 969 -4.94 -11.06 67.72
N PRO A 970 -5.71 -12.01 68.27
CA PRO A 970 -7.07 -12.29 67.81
C PRO A 970 -7.91 -11.01 67.84
N GLY A 971 -8.97 -10.94 67.04
CA GLY A 971 -9.77 -9.73 66.90
C GLY A 971 -9.28 -8.80 65.79
N GLY A 972 -10.11 -7.80 65.48
CA GLY A 972 -9.90 -6.89 64.34
C GLY A 972 -9.81 -5.44 64.80
N VAL A 973 -10.85 -4.64 64.52
CA VAL A 973 -10.99 -3.25 65.02
C VAL A 973 -11.47 -3.18 66.49
N GLY A 974 -11.53 -4.32 67.16
CA GLY A 974 -11.98 -4.51 68.54
C GLY A 974 -12.03 -6.00 68.88
N VAL A 975 -12.59 -6.30 70.06
CA VAL A 975 -12.60 -7.67 70.59
C VAL A 975 -13.26 -8.67 69.64
N GLY A 976 -12.60 -9.80 69.38
CA GLY A 976 -13.11 -10.84 68.49
C GLY A 976 -12.44 -12.20 68.63
N THR A 977 -13.05 -13.20 67.99
CA THR A 977 -12.59 -14.59 68.06
C THR A 977 -11.91 -15.02 66.78
N LEU A 978 -10.62 -15.35 66.85
CA LEU A 978 -9.91 -16.05 65.78
C LEU A 978 -10.05 -17.56 66.00
N THR A 979 -10.61 -18.26 65.04
CA THR A 979 -10.73 -19.73 65.10
C THR A 979 -9.47 -20.38 64.54
N ASN A 980 -8.86 -21.30 65.28
CA ASN A 980 -7.73 -22.11 64.83
C ASN A 980 -8.10 -23.60 64.81
N GLY A 981 -8.15 -24.22 63.64
CA GLY A 981 -8.48 -25.65 63.48
C GLY A 981 -7.33 -26.58 63.87
N GLY A 982 -6.08 -26.12 63.84
CA GLY A 982 -4.89 -26.90 64.16
C GLY A 982 -4.36 -26.64 65.58
N PRO A 983 -3.20 -27.21 65.95
CA PRO A 983 -2.51 -26.83 67.18
C PRO A 983 -2.00 -25.37 67.12
N LEU A 984 -1.92 -24.72 68.28
CA LEU A 984 -1.36 -23.38 68.48
C LEU A 984 -0.12 -23.48 69.38
N THR A 985 1.05 -23.09 68.89
CA THR A 985 2.29 -23.11 69.67
C THR A 985 2.88 -21.71 69.78
N PHE A 986 3.13 -21.26 71.02
CA PHE A 986 3.97 -20.09 71.29
C PHE A 986 5.37 -20.57 71.67
N ASN A 987 6.40 -19.98 71.05
CA ASN A 987 7.80 -20.22 71.41
C ASN A 987 8.33 -19.15 72.38
N ALA A 988 9.52 -19.37 72.94
CA ALA A 988 10.18 -18.37 73.78
C ALA A 988 10.38 -17.04 73.01
N GLY A 989 9.98 -15.94 73.66
CA GLY A 989 9.99 -14.58 73.06
C GLY A 989 8.80 -14.26 72.14
N ALA A 990 7.84 -15.16 71.96
CA ALA A 990 6.57 -14.87 71.30
C ALA A 990 5.65 -14.00 72.19
N THR A 991 4.72 -13.26 71.59
CA THR A 991 3.69 -12.49 72.30
C THR A 991 2.28 -13.01 71.96
N ALA A 992 1.49 -13.30 72.99
CA ALA A 992 0.05 -13.50 72.88
C ALA A 992 -0.65 -12.23 73.37
N HIS A 993 -1.26 -11.47 72.48
CA HIS A 993 -1.90 -10.18 72.78
C HIS A 993 -3.42 -10.32 72.73
N PHE A 994 -4.09 -9.93 73.81
CA PHE A 994 -5.55 -9.96 73.91
C PHE A 994 -6.09 -8.62 74.40
N GLN A 995 -7.12 -8.12 73.73
CA GLN A 995 -7.88 -6.96 74.15
C GLN A 995 -9.07 -7.39 75.02
N LEU A 996 -9.37 -6.60 76.06
CA LEU A 996 -10.41 -6.87 77.03
C LEU A 996 -11.32 -5.65 77.20
N THR A 997 -12.62 -5.91 77.33
CA THR A 997 -13.63 -4.89 77.64
C THR A 997 -14.07 -4.97 79.10
N ASN A 998 -14.70 -3.90 79.58
CA ASN A 998 -15.34 -3.84 80.89
C ASN A 998 -16.63 -4.69 81.03
N SER A 999 -16.93 -5.57 80.07
CA SER A 999 -18.15 -6.38 80.03
C SER A 999 -17.87 -7.89 79.95
N LEU A 1000 -16.75 -8.35 80.51
CA LEU A 1000 -16.28 -9.74 80.42
C LEU A 1000 -16.05 -10.26 78.98
N ALA A 1001 -16.01 -9.37 77.98
CA ALA A 1001 -15.63 -9.75 76.62
C ALA A 1001 -14.12 -9.55 76.43
N ALA A 1002 -13.51 -10.50 75.75
CA ALA A 1002 -12.11 -10.43 75.35
C ALA A 1002 -11.95 -10.92 73.92
N ASP A 1003 -10.80 -10.61 73.34
CA ASP A 1003 -10.26 -11.39 72.25
C ASP A 1003 -10.19 -12.86 72.65
N LYS A 1004 -10.40 -13.75 71.68
CA LYS A 1004 -10.35 -15.20 71.91
C LYS A 1004 -9.63 -15.92 70.78
N ALA A 1005 -8.73 -16.82 71.13
CA ALA A 1005 -8.16 -17.82 70.23
C ALA A 1005 -8.93 -19.13 70.43
N ALA A 1006 -9.94 -19.39 69.61
CA ALA A 1006 -10.73 -20.62 69.68
C ALA A 1006 -9.98 -21.75 68.95
N VAL A 1007 -9.20 -22.55 69.67
CA VAL A 1007 -8.35 -23.59 69.10
C VAL A 1007 -9.00 -24.97 69.23
N ALA A 1008 -9.08 -25.73 68.13
CA ALA A 1008 -9.57 -27.11 68.15
C ALA A 1008 -8.45 -28.12 68.53
N GLY A 1009 -7.19 -27.79 68.24
CA GLY A 1009 -6.01 -28.57 68.60
C GLY A 1009 -5.44 -28.24 69.99
N ALA A 1010 -4.23 -28.73 70.26
CA ALA A 1010 -3.50 -28.43 71.49
C ALA A 1010 -2.95 -27.00 71.48
N VAL A 1011 -2.95 -26.34 72.65
CA VAL A 1011 -2.34 -25.03 72.86
C VAL A 1011 -1.12 -25.18 73.77
N THR A 1012 0.04 -24.72 73.29
CA THR A 1012 1.29 -24.70 74.06
C THR A 1012 1.73 -23.27 74.33
N TYR A 1013 1.81 -22.89 75.61
CA TYR A 1013 2.20 -21.57 76.09
C TYR A 1013 3.72 -21.46 76.31
N ALA A 1014 4.29 -20.39 75.79
CA ALA A 1014 5.61 -19.88 76.13
C ALA A 1014 5.65 -18.36 75.85
N GLY A 1015 6.76 -17.69 76.18
CA GLY A 1015 6.92 -16.27 75.86
C GLY A 1015 6.08 -15.37 76.77
N LYS A 1016 5.40 -14.38 76.21
CA LYS A 1016 4.72 -13.29 76.93
C LYS A 1016 3.21 -13.27 76.66
N LEU A 1017 2.41 -13.16 77.72
CA LEU A 1017 1.00 -12.80 77.64
C LEU A 1017 0.86 -11.29 77.85
N ARG A 1018 0.29 -10.59 76.86
CA ARG A 1018 -0.03 -9.17 76.92
C ARG A 1018 -1.54 -8.98 76.95
N LEU A 1019 -2.04 -8.28 77.96
CA LEU A 1019 -3.45 -7.99 78.15
C LEU A 1019 -3.68 -6.49 78.08
N GLU A 1020 -4.54 -6.06 77.17
CA GLU A 1020 -4.85 -4.65 76.94
C GLU A 1020 -6.32 -4.36 77.22
N ARG A 1021 -6.58 -3.50 78.21
CA ARG A 1021 -7.93 -3.00 78.45
C ARG A 1021 -8.26 -1.92 77.43
N VAL A 1022 -9.29 -2.15 76.61
CA VAL A 1022 -9.67 -1.24 75.51
C VAL A 1022 -10.90 -0.38 75.82
N THR A 1023 -11.72 -0.73 76.82
CA THR A 1023 -12.87 0.08 77.25
C THR A 1023 -12.97 0.23 78.77
N GLY A 1024 -13.74 1.24 79.22
CA GLY A 1024 -14.01 1.52 80.64
C GLY A 1024 -12.85 2.20 81.39
N ALA A 1025 -12.92 2.23 82.72
CA ALA A 1025 -11.81 2.60 83.61
C ALA A 1025 -11.31 1.39 84.45
N THR A 1026 -12.16 0.38 84.60
CA THR A 1026 -11.92 -0.91 85.25
C THR A 1026 -12.47 -2.02 84.37
N LEU A 1027 -11.86 -3.20 84.42
CA LEU A 1027 -12.47 -4.43 83.92
C LEU A 1027 -13.57 -4.91 84.88
N ALA A 1028 -14.48 -5.77 84.42
CA ALA A 1028 -15.41 -6.44 85.30
C ALA A 1028 -14.67 -7.55 86.07
N ASN A 1029 -14.96 -7.71 87.37
CA ASN A 1029 -14.43 -8.85 88.10
C ASN A 1029 -15.12 -10.12 87.59
N GLY A 1030 -14.34 -11.14 87.25
CA GLY A 1030 -14.85 -12.37 86.64
C GLY A 1030 -13.81 -13.05 85.76
N SER A 1031 -14.26 -14.12 85.09
CA SER A 1031 -13.44 -14.88 84.16
C SER A 1031 -13.52 -14.28 82.76
N TYR A 1032 -12.36 -14.09 82.12
CA TYR A 1032 -12.22 -13.71 80.72
C TYR A 1032 -11.66 -14.90 79.95
N ASP A 1033 -12.43 -15.37 78.98
CA ASP A 1033 -12.12 -16.53 78.15
C ASP A 1033 -11.21 -16.13 76.98
N LEU A 1034 -9.95 -16.60 77.00
CA LEU A 1034 -8.94 -16.21 76.01
C LEU A 1034 -8.58 -17.34 75.04
N PHE A 1035 -8.63 -18.60 75.49
CA PHE A 1035 -8.21 -19.76 74.70
C PHE A 1035 -9.21 -20.91 74.82
N ASP A 1036 -9.58 -21.52 73.69
CA ASP A 1036 -10.03 -22.92 73.69
C ASP A 1036 -8.86 -23.83 73.30
N GLY A 1037 -8.95 -25.12 73.60
CA GLY A 1037 -8.00 -26.14 73.15
C GLY A 1037 -8.41 -27.56 73.54
N SER A 1038 -7.96 -28.55 72.77
CA SER A 1038 -8.11 -29.97 73.17
C SER A 1038 -7.19 -30.37 74.33
N SER A 1039 -6.10 -29.63 74.52
CA SER A 1039 -5.25 -29.63 75.70
C SER A 1039 -4.55 -28.27 75.82
N LEU A 1040 -4.35 -27.81 77.06
CA LEU A 1040 -3.73 -26.53 77.38
C LEU A 1040 -2.49 -26.81 78.24
N GLY A 1041 -1.31 -26.40 77.79
CA GLY A 1041 -0.05 -26.76 78.47
C GLY A 1041 1.06 -25.75 78.28
N GLY A 1042 2.07 -25.80 79.14
CA GLY A 1042 3.15 -24.81 79.20
C GLY A 1042 2.80 -23.62 80.11
N ALA A 1043 3.62 -22.55 80.05
CA ALA A 1043 3.38 -21.33 80.81
C ALA A 1043 3.99 -20.11 80.09
N PHE A 1044 3.33 -18.95 80.20
CA PHE A 1044 3.94 -17.69 79.82
C PHE A 1044 5.02 -17.29 80.84
N SER A 1045 6.20 -16.93 80.35
CA SER A 1045 7.34 -16.45 81.15
C SER A 1045 7.21 -15.00 81.59
N GLN A 1046 6.30 -14.24 80.96
CA GLN A 1046 6.06 -12.83 81.28
C GLN A 1046 4.57 -12.50 81.13
N LEU A 1047 4.06 -11.67 82.04
CA LEU A 1047 2.76 -11.01 81.94
C LEU A 1047 2.98 -9.50 81.73
N GLU A 1048 2.33 -8.93 80.74
CA GLU A 1048 2.32 -7.49 80.47
C GLU A 1048 0.89 -6.97 80.53
N LEU A 1049 0.64 -6.00 81.41
CA LEU A 1049 -0.68 -5.40 81.61
C LEU A 1049 -0.66 -3.96 81.08
N VAL A 1050 -1.61 -3.65 80.20
CA VAL A 1050 -1.65 -2.39 79.46
C VAL A 1050 -2.97 -1.69 79.73
N ASN A 1051 -2.90 -0.39 80.05
CA ASN A 1051 -4.04 0.41 80.52
C ASN A 1051 -4.74 -0.19 81.74
N TRP A 1052 -3.97 -0.90 82.58
CA TRP A 1052 -4.49 -1.66 83.71
C TRP A 1052 -4.81 -0.78 84.91
N ASN A 1053 -5.81 -1.18 85.71
CA ASN A 1053 -6.12 -0.50 86.97
C ASN A 1053 -5.38 -1.20 88.12
N PRO A 1054 -4.52 -0.50 88.89
CA PRO A 1054 -3.79 -1.08 90.03
C PRO A 1054 -4.68 -1.71 91.12
N ALA A 1055 -5.96 -1.32 91.20
CA ALA A 1055 -6.94 -1.94 92.10
C ALA A 1055 -7.49 -3.28 91.57
N GLN A 1056 -6.94 -3.83 90.48
CA GLN A 1056 -7.34 -5.10 89.90
C GLN A 1056 -6.13 -6.01 89.73
N ARG A 1057 -6.30 -7.30 90.02
CA ARG A 1057 -5.27 -8.32 89.83
C ARG A 1057 -5.69 -9.30 88.75
N VAL A 1058 -4.71 -9.90 88.10
CA VAL A 1058 -4.91 -10.96 87.10
C VAL A 1058 -4.36 -12.26 87.64
N ASN A 1059 -5.19 -13.29 87.63
CA ASN A 1059 -4.77 -14.66 87.87
C ASN A 1059 -4.79 -15.45 86.57
N THR A 1060 -3.64 -16.00 86.20
CA THR A 1060 -3.43 -16.79 84.97
C THR A 1060 -3.44 -18.29 85.20
N ASN A 1061 -3.69 -18.77 86.42
CA ASN A 1061 -3.66 -20.21 86.76
C ASN A 1061 -4.70 -21.01 85.97
N ASN A 1062 -5.81 -20.37 85.61
CA ASN A 1062 -6.88 -21.00 84.84
C ASN A 1062 -6.51 -21.22 83.36
N LEU A 1063 -5.44 -20.60 82.85
CA LEU A 1063 -5.02 -20.77 81.44
C LEU A 1063 -4.74 -22.23 81.09
N VAL A 1064 -4.14 -23.02 82.00
CA VAL A 1064 -3.87 -24.45 81.77
C VAL A 1064 -5.04 -25.37 82.13
N VAL A 1065 -6.11 -24.80 82.72
CA VAL A 1065 -7.30 -25.55 83.17
C VAL A 1065 -8.41 -25.44 82.12
N ASP A 1066 -8.81 -24.21 81.80
CA ASP A 1066 -9.92 -23.89 80.91
C ASP A 1066 -9.62 -22.75 79.93
N GLY A 1067 -8.36 -22.26 79.89
CA GLY A 1067 -7.92 -21.26 78.92
C GLY A 1067 -8.33 -19.83 79.28
N SER A 1068 -8.92 -19.62 80.47
CA SER A 1068 -9.36 -18.32 80.95
C SER A 1068 -8.34 -17.65 81.88
N ILE A 1069 -8.49 -16.34 82.05
CA ILE A 1069 -7.88 -15.59 83.16
C ILE A 1069 -8.97 -15.10 84.10
N ALA A 1070 -8.66 -14.99 85.39
CA ALA A 1070 -9.57 -14.39 86.36
C ALA A 1070 -9.09 -12.98 86.72
N VAL A 1071 -9.99 -12.00 86.60
CA VAL A 1071 -9.80 -10.63 87.07
C VAL A 1071 -10.55 -10.46 88.38
N ALA A 1072 -9.85 -10.01 89.42
CA ALA A 1072 -10.40 -9.76 90.75
C ALA A 1072 -9.94 -8.41 91.28
N ALA A 1073 -10.55 -7.96 92.37
CA ALA A 1073 -10.04 -6.80 93.11
C ALA A 1073 -8.62 -7.10 93.63
N ASN A 1074 -7.70 -6.15 93.53
CA ASN A 1074 -6.38 -6.25 94.12
C ASN A 1074 -6.38 -5.55 95.49
N ALA A 1075 -5.90 -6.23 96.52
CA ALA A 1075 -5.65 -5.61 97.81
C ALA A 1075 -4.33 -4.85 97.73
N ALA A 1076 -4.33 -3.57 98.10
CA ALA A 1076 -3.08 -2.82 98.17
C ALA A 1076 -2.16 -3.40 99.27
N PRO A 1077 -0.83 -3.34 99.08
CA PRO A 1077 0.10 -3.77 100.12
C PRO A 1077 -0.10 -2.94 101.39
N VAL A 1078 0.19 -3.55 102.54
CA VAL A 1078 0.18 -2.87 103.84
C VAL A 1078 1.60 -2.82 104.37
N ALA A 1079 2.23 -1.65 104.25
CA ALA A 1079 3.54 -1.38 104.84
C ALA A 1079 3.40 -0.84 106.27
N TYR A 1080 4.50 -0.82 107.05
CA TYR A 1080 4.48 -0.28 108.41
C TYR A 1080 5.66 0.65 108.67
N ASN A 1081 5.47 1.67 109.52
CA ASN A 1081 6.57 2.54 109.91
C ASN A 1081 7.74 1.76 110.52
N ARG A 1082 8.97 2.27 110.33
CA ARG A 1082 10.22 1.62 110.74
C ARG A 1082 11.12 2.56 111.52
N THR A 1083 12.03 1.99 112.32
CA THR A 1083 13.05 2.76 113.03
C THR A 1083 14.41 2.09 112.89
N LEU A 1084 15.46 2.89 112.66
CA LEU A 1084 16.84 2.45 112.46
C LEU A 1084 17.80 3.34 113.28
N GLY A 1085 18.77 2.76 113.96
CA GLY A 1085 19.84 3.51 114.65
C GLY A 1085 21.13 3.45 113.84
N VAL A 1086 21.90 4.54 113.81
CA VAL A 1086 23.21 4.59 113.13
C VAL A 1086 24.11 5.63 113.80
N ALA A 1087 25.42 5.41 113.82
CA ALA A 1087 26.36 6.41 114.30
C ALA A 1087 26.63 7.47 113.20
N GLN A 1088 26.95 8.69 113.62
CA GLN A 1088 27.30 9.77 112.70
C GLN A 1088 28.54 9.38 111.87
N GLY A 1089 28.44 9.49 110.54
CA GLY A 1089 29.47 9.06 109.59
C GLY A 1089 29.39 7.60 109.13
N ASP A 1090 28.52 6.78 109.74
CA ASP A 1090 28.36 5.36 109.40
C ASP A 1090 27.15 5.10 108.48
N THR A 1091 27.05 3.85 108.00
CA THR A 1091 25.95 3.34 107.17
C THR A 1091 25.16 2.27 107.90
N ALA A 1092 23.84 2.29 107.78
CA ALA A 1092 22.96 1.27 108.31
C ALA A 1092 21.99 0.77 107.23
N THR A 1093 21.81 -0.56 107.16
CA THR A 1093 20.89 -1.21 106.23
C THR A 1093 19.75 -1.87 107.00
N LEU A 1094 18.52 -1.62 106.57
CA LEU A 1094 17.30 -2.21 107.11
C LEU A 1094 16.64 -3.10 106.05
N LEU A 1095 16.48 -4.38 106.37
CA LEU A 1095 15.68 -5.30 105.57
C LEU A 1095 14.19 -5.01 105.81
N ILE A 1096 13.49 -4.54 104.78
CA ILE A 1096 12.06 -4.22 104.85
C ILE A 1096 11.23 -5.45 104.53
N ILE A 1097 11.54 -6.11 103.41
CA ILE A 1097 10.79 -7.26 102.89
C ILE A 1097 11.52 -8.53 103.31
N GLY A 1098 10.81 -9.43 104.00
CA GLY A 1098 11.39 -10.63 104.63
C GLY A 1098 11.97 -10.40 106.03
N GLY A 1099 11.89 -9.17 106.56
CA GLY A 1099 12.23 -8.83 107.95
C GLY A 1099 11.03 -8.93 108.91
N LYS A 1100 11.26 -8.73 110.22
CA LYS A 1100 10.17 -8.62 111.21
C LYS A 1100 9.29 -7.39 110.87
N ASN A 1101 7.96 -7.53 110.98
CA ASN A 1101 6.97 -6.56 110.51
C ASN A 1101 7.01 -6.31 108.98
N SER A 1102 7.52 -7.27 108.18
CA SER A 1102 7.51 -7.20 106.71
C SER A 1102 6.17 -6.69 106.20
N PRO A 1103 6.14 -5.78 105.21
CA PRO A 1103 4.90 -5.45 104.52
C PRO A 1103 4.20 -6.74 104.11
N ILE A 1104 2.88 -6.75 104.29
CA ILE A 1104 2.04 -7.88 103.91
C ILE A 1104 1.14 -7.47 102.77
N ASP A 1105 0.78 -8.44 101.97
CA ASP A 1105 -0.25 -8.31 100.97
C ASP A 1105 -1.36 -9.30 101.29
N ALA A 1106 -2.63 -8.85 101.25
CA ALA A 1106 -3.75 -9.72 101.62
C ALA A 1106 -4.04 -10.79 100.56
N ASP A 1107 -3.61 -10.56 99.31
CA ASP A 1107 -3.69 -11.51 98.22
C ASP A 1107 -2.44 -12.43 98.17
N GLY A 1108 -1.43 -12.13 99.00
CA GLY A 1108 -0.19 -12.92 99.10
C GLY A 1108 0.83 -12.59 98.02
N ASP A 1109 0.66 -11.46 97.35
CA ASP A 1109 1.53 -11.03 96.25
C ASP A 1109 2.95 -10.69 96.71
N ALA A 1110 3.93 -10.96 95.84
CA ALA A 1110 5.33 -10.65 96.11
C ALA A 1110 5.57 -9.15 96.05
N LEU A 1111 5.98 -8.56 97.17
CA LEU A 1111 6.17 -7.13 97.31
C LEU A 1111 7.61 -6.69 96.96
N THR A 1112 7.74 -5.46 96.46
CA THR A 1112 9.03 -4.83 96.16
C THR A 1112 9.08 -3.38 96.65
N ILE A 1113 10.25 -2.89 97.06
CA ILE A 1113 10.46 -1.46 97.29
C ILE A 1113 10.71 -0.80 95.94
N ILE A 1114 9.91 0.23 95.63
CA ILE A 1114 10.01 0.97 94.36
C ILE A 1114 10.52 2.40 94.54
N GLY A 1115 10.64 2.87 95.79
CA GLY A 1115 11.11 4.22 96.04
C GLY A 1115 11.43 4.48 97.49
N VAL A 1116 12.34 5.45 97.68
CA VAL A 1116 12.60 6.10 98.96
C VAL A 1116 12.63 7.60 98.75
N SER A 1117 12.08 8.37 99.68
CA SER A 1117 12.21 9.82 99.64
C SER A 1117 13.60 10.26 100.08
N THR A 1118 13.96 11.49 99.75
CA THR A 1118 15.14 12.13 100.34
C THR A 1118 14.96 12.24 101.86
N PRO A 1119 15.96 11.89 102.67
CA PRO A 1119 15.91 12.07 104.12
C PRO A 1119 16.11 13.53 104.51
N THR A 1120 15.67 13.90 105.72
CA THR A 1120 15.87 15.25 106.30
C THR A 1120 17.34 15.63 106.49
N SER A 1121 18.23 14.64 106.67
CA SER A 1121 19.70 14.77 106.69
C SER A 1121 20.32 13.42 106.32
N GLY A 1122 21.55 13.38 105.83
CA GLY A 1122 22.19 12.16 105.31
C GLY A 1122 21.69 11.76 103.90
N SER A 1123 21.84 10.49 103.52
CA SER A 1123 21.36 9.97 102.24
C SER A 1123 20.75 8.58 102.36
N ALA A 1124 19.66 8.32 101.64
CA ALA A 1124 19.00 7.01 101.59
C ALA A 1124 19.05 6.42 100.18
N SER A 1125 19.25 5.10 100.09
CA SER A 1125 19.17 4.30 98.87
C SER A 1125 18.42 3.00 99.17
N PHE A 1126 17.98 2.28 98.14
CA PHE A 1126 17.24 1.03 98.31
C PHE A 1126 17.61 -0.02 97.27
N THR A 1127 17.38 -1.27 97.65
CA THR A 1127 17.24 -2.42 96.76
C THR A 1127 15.77 -2.86 96.77
N ALA A 1128 15.41 -3.88 95.99
CA ALA A 1128 14.03 -4.39 95.97
C ALA A 1128 13.49 -4.81 97.36
N THR A 1129 14.35 -5.13 98.33
CA THR A 1129 13.94 -5.65 99.65
C THR A 1129 14.46 -4.86 100.85
N SER A 1130 15.48 -4.01 100.67
CA SER A 1130 16.18 -3.34 101.77
C SER A 1130 16.38 -1.85 101.50
N VAL A 1131 16.45 -1.07 102.57
CA VAL A 1131 16.83 0.35 102.54
C VAL A 1131 18.15 0.55 103.25
N THR A 1132 19.04 1.34 102.67
CA THR A 1132 20.32 1.71 103.24
C THR A 1132 20.37 3.21 103.47
N TYR A 1133 20.75 3.61 104.68
CA TYR A 1133 20.90 5.01 105.07
C TYR A 1133 22.34 5.29 105.47
N VAL A 1134 22.91 6.38 104.95
CA VAL A 1134 24.27 6.85 105.27
C VAL A 1134 24.15 8.16 106.05
N ALA A 1135 24.71 8.17 107.26
CA ALA A 1135 24.56 9.23 108.25
C ALA A 1135 25.61 10.35 108.08
N ASN A 1136 25.70 10.94 106.89
CA ASN A 1136 26.70 11.98 106.56
C ASN A 1136 26.37 13.37 107.15
N GLY A 1137 25.28 13.52 107.91
CA GLY A 1137 24.80 14.78 108.48
C GLY A 1137 25.03 14.92 110.00
N GLY A 1138 24.47 15.97 110.61
CA GLY A 1138 24.49 16.19 112.07
C GLY A 1138 23.75 15.10 112.86
N ALA A 1139 24.17 14.84 114.10
CA ALA A 1139 23.47 13.95 115.02
C ALA A 1139 22.03 14.43 115.30
N GLY A 1140 21.09 13.51 115.47
CA GLY A 1140 19.67 13.80 115.66
C GLY A 1140 18.73 12.79 114.96
N THR A 1141 17.43 13.05 115.04
CA THR A 1141 16.40 12.22 114.39
C THR A 1141 16.19 12.67 112.95
N ASN A 1142 16.33 11.73 112.03
CA ASN A 1142 16.09 11.90 110.61
C ASN A 1142 14.93 11.03 110.14
N THR A 1143 14.20 11.45 109.11
CA THR A 1143 13.12 10.65 108.54
C THR A 1143 13.20 10.62 107.03
N PHE A 1144 12.81 9.49 106.45
CA PHE A 1144 12.51 9.35 105.02
C PHE A 1144 11.38 8.36 104.83
N ASN A 1145 10.65 8.45 103.72
CA ASN A 1145 9.62 7.48 103.37
C ASN A 1145 10.20 6.38 102.48
N TYR A 1146 9.62 5.19 102.58
CA TYR A 1146 9.83 4.11 101.62
C TYR A 1146 8.46 3.69 101.06
N THR A 1147 8.43 3.34 99.77
CA THR A 1147 7.22 2.93 99.06
C THR A 1147 7.37 1.48 98.62
N VAL A 1148 6.40 0.66 99.00
CA VAL A 1148 6.29 -0.74 98.61
C VAL A 1148 5.21 -0.85 97.55
N SER A 1149 5.46 -1.66 96.52
CA SER A 1149 4.50 -2.00 95.47
C SER A 1149 4.31 -3.50 95.39
N ASP A 1150 3.07 -3.91 95.08
CA ASP A 1150 2.81 -5.24 94.55
C ASP A 1150 3.13 -5.31 93.02
N PRO A 1151 3.04 -6.50 92.39
CA PRO A 1151 3.26 -6.68 90.96
C PRO A 1151 2.19 -6.05 90.04
N PHE A 1152 1.04 -5.66 90.58
CA PHE A 1152 -0.09 -5.06 89.85
C PHE A 1152 -0.08 -3.52 89.90
N GLY A 1153 0.88 -2.94 90.64
CA GLY A 1153 1.15 -1.52 90.74
C GLY A 1153 0.42 -0.82 91.88
N ALA A 1154 -0.28 -1.54 92.77
CA ALA A 1154 -0.80 -0.91 93.98
C ALA A 1154 0.35 -0.72 94.97
N THR A 1155 0.32 0.41 95.68
CA THR A 1155 1.44 0.84 96.52
C THR A 1155 0.99 1.26 97.90
N ASP A 1156 1.89 1.14 98.87
CA ASP A 1156 1.76 1.77 100.18
C ASP A 1156 3.09 2.40 100.61
N THR A 1157 3.00 3.58 101.20
CA THR A 1157 4.16 4.39 101.59
C THR A 1157 4.15 4.59 103.10
N LYS A 1158 5.30 4.36 103.74
CA LYS A 1158 5.49 4.50 105.18
C LYS A 1158 6.84 5.12 105.52
N THR A 1159 6.98 5.60 106.75
CA THR A 1159 8.15 6.36 107.20
C THR A 1159 9.17 5.46 107.89
N VAL A 1160 10.44 5.63 107.54
CA VAL A 1160 11.61 5.18 108.31
C VAL A 1160 12.14 6.36 109.13
N THR A 1161 12.17 6.19 110.44
CA THR A 1161 12.81 7.13 111.37
C THR A 1161 14.22 6.64 111.71
N VAL A 1162 15.24 7.41 111.35
CA VAL A 1162 16.64 7.12 111.65
C VAL A 1162 17.13 7.97 112.81
N VAL A 1163 17.66 7.36 113.86
CA VAL A 1163 18.29 8.08 114.97
C VAL A 1163 19.81 8.06 114.78
N VAL A 1164 20.42 9.22 114.53
CA VAL A 1164 21.85 9.38 114.30
C VAL A 1164 22.56 9.81 115.60
N SER A 1165 23.44 8.98 116.13
CA SER A 1165 24.17 9.23 117.39
C SER A 1165 25.55 9.87 117.15
N PRO A 1166 26.00 10.85 117.96
CA PRO A 1166 27.28 11.56 117.76
C PRO A 1166 28.54 10.79 118.20
N VAL A 1167 28.46 9.57 118.76
CA VAL A 1167 29.62 8.81 119.25
C VAL A 1167 29.52 7.32 118.90
N ASN A 1168 30.55 6.74 118.26
CA ASN A 1168 30.67 5.29 118.03
C ASN A 1168 31.32 4.62 119.25
N ASN A 1169 30.48 4.15 120.18
CA ASN A 1169 30.93 3.64 121.49
C ASN A 1169 30.49 2.19 121.76
N GLY A 1170 30.34 1.37 120.72
CA GLY A 1170 29.89 -0.03 120.87
C GLY A 1170 28.47 -0.20 121.41
N ALA A 1171 27.64 0.85 121.37
CA ALA A 1171 26.25 0.83 121.83
C ALA A 1171 25.30 1.10 120.66
N ASN A 1172 24.49 0.11 120.28
CA ASN A 1172 23.33 0.33 119.41
C ASN A 1172 22.18 0.85 120.29
N ILE A 1173 21.83 2.13 120.14
CA ILE A 1173 20.58 2.67 120.68
C ILE A 1173 19.43 2.12 119.83
N VAL A 1174 18.70 1.14 120.36
CA VAL A 1174 17.43 0.71 119.78
C VAL A 1174 16.30 1.22 120.65
N ALA A 1175 15.49 2.13 120.11
CA ALA A 1175 14.21 2.51 120.69
C ALA A 1175 13.14 1.51 120.22
N GLY A 1176 12.67 0.65 121.13
CA GLY A 1176 11.50 -0.20 120.96
C GLY A 1176 10.29 0.34 121.74
N SER A 1177 9.07 -0.11 121.40
CA SER A 1177 7.87 0.29 122.14
C SER A 1177 7.88 -0.25 123.56
N LEU A 1178 7.86 0.64 124.56
CA LEU A 1178 7.84 0.26 125.97
C LEU A 1178 6.40 -0.04 126.41
N ALA A 1179 6.11 -1.28 126.80
CA ALA A 1179 4.94 -1.60 127.61
C ALA A 1179 5.41 -1.88 129.04
N VAL A 1180 5.06 -1.00 129.98
CA VAL A 1180 5.27 -1.20 131.41
C VAL A 1180 3.92 -1.58 132.01
N THR A 1181 3.82 -2.74 132.64
CA THR A 1181 2.61 -3.15 133.38
C THR A 1181 3.05 -3.73 134.72
N GLY A 1182 2.88 -2.95 135.79
CA GLY A 1182 3.39 -3.31 137.11
C GLY A 1182 4.93 -3.38 137.13
N ASN A 1183 5.48 -4.49 137.63
CA ASN A 1183 6.93 -4.70 137.78
C ASN A 1183 7.61 -5.33 136.55
N ASN A 1184 6.89 -5.51 135.43
CA ASN A 1184 7.43 -6.12 134.22
C ASN A 1184 7.82 -5.08 133.18
N VAL A 1185 9.06 -5.16 132.70
CA VAL A 1185 9.57 -4.43 131.54
C VAL A 1185 9.68 -5.40 130.37
N LYS A 1186 8.93 -5.11 129.30
CA LYS A 1186 9.11 -5.76 128.00
C LYS A 1186 9.75 -4.78 127.03
N LEU A 1187 10.96 -5.09 126.56
CA LEU A 1187 11.64 -4.36 125.49
C LEU A 1187 11.99 -5.31 124.36
N ASP A 1188 11.41 -5.07 123.19
CA ASP A 1188 11.81 -5.72 121.95
C ASP A 1188 12.74 -4.78 121.18
N ALA A 1189 13.98 -5.23 120.92
CA ALA A 1189 15.05 -4.47 120.27
C ALA A 1189 15.71 -5.30 119.15
N PHE A 1190 16.74 -4.73 118.51
CA PHE A 1190 17.55 -5.42 117.51
C PHE A 1190 19.04 -5.32 117.83
N GLY A 1191 19.76 -6.42 117.65
CA GLY A 1191 21.19 -6.54 117.82
C GLY A 1191 21.82 -7.37 116.71
N ILE A 1192 23.14 -7.45 116.71
CA ILE A 1192 23.91 -8.33 115.82
C ILE A 1192 23.49 -9.79 116.08
N PRO A 1193 23.08 -10.57 115.08
CA PRO A 1193 22.72 -11.99 115.25
C PRO A 1193 23.81 -12.78 115.99
N GLY A 1194 23.42 -13.55 117.02
CA GLY A 1194 24.35 -14.34 117.83
C GLY A 1194 25.09 -13.57 118.93
N ALA A 1195 25.02 -12.24 118.97
CA ALA A 1195 25.61 -11.45 120.05
C ALA A 1195 24.72 -11.31 121.29
N THR A 1196 25.34 -11.24 122.46
CA THR A 1196 24.75 -11.03 123.78
C THR A 1196 24.63 -9.54 124.13
N TYR A 1197 23.44 -9.14 124.54
CA TYR A 1197 23.13 -7.78 124.97
C TYR A 1197 22.51 -7.79 126.35
N ARG A 1198 22.79 -6.78 127.19
CA ARG A 1198 22.12 -6.57 128.47
C ARG A 1198 21.21 -5.34 128.43
N LEU A 1199 20.19 -5.34 129.28
CA LEU A 1199 19.33 -4.18 129.48
C LEU A 1199 19.91 -3.30 130.60
N GLU A 1200 20.06 -2.01 130.32
CA GLU A 1200 20.48 -1.01 131.30
C GLU A 1200 19.39 0.05 131.47
N PHE A 1201 19.31 0.61 132.67
CA PHE A 1201 18.31 1.56 133.08
C PHE A 1201 18.95 2.82 133.67
N THR A 1202 18.30 3.97 133.48
CA THR A 1202 18.62 5.22 134.19
C THR A 1202 17.35 6.00 134.52
N GLU A 1203 17.38 6.75 135.61
CA GLU A 1203 16.26 7.60 136.04
C GLU A 1203 16.31 9.00 135.42
N ASP A 1204 17.45 9.42 134.84
CA ASP A 1204 17.67 10.75 134.27
C ASP A 1204 18.67 10.70 133.11
N LEU A 1205 18.40 11.43 132.01
CA LEU A 1205 19.26 11.54 130.83
C LEU A 1205 20.16 12.79 130.83
N THR A 1206 20.24 13.53 131.94
CA THR A 1206 21.19 14.65 132.06
C THR A 1206 22.64 14.18 132.22
N ALA A 1207 23.54 14.73 131.40
CA ALA A 1207 24.94 14.31 131.36
C ALA A 1207 25.72 14.79 132.61
N PRO A 1208 26.63 13.98 133.18
CA PRO A 1208 27.02 12.63 132.76
C PRO A 1208 26.01 11.55 133.21
N VAL A 1209 25.45 10.82 132.25
CA VAL A 1209 24.42 9.80 132.52
C VAL A 1209 25.09 8.53 133.03
N THR A 1210 24.72 8.11 134.24
CA THR A 1210 25.11 6.79 134.79
C THR A 1210 24.02 5.78 134.44
N TRP A 1211 24.41 4.74 133.71
CA TRP A 1211 23.51 3.65 133.32
C TRP A 1211 23.75 2.45 134.23
N THR A 1212 22.67 1.93 134.78
CA THR A 1212 22.71 0.82 135.74
C THR A 1212 22.25 -0.45 135.05
N PRO A 1213 23.08 -1.50 134.98
CA PRO A 1213 22.66 -2.79 134.42
C PRO A 1213 21.55 -3.41 135.25
N LEU A 1214 20.49 -3.91 134.58
CA LEU A 1214 19.47 -4.71 135.23
C LEU A 1214 19.97 -6.16 135.32
N THR A 1215 20.17 -6.66 136.53
CA THR A 1215 20.69 -8.02 136.78
C THR A 1215 19.76 -9.09 136.20
N GLY A 1216 20.31 -10.00 135.39
CA GLY A 1216 19.59 -11.11 134.76
C GLY A 1216 18.95 -10.77 133.40
N SER A 1217 19.26 -9.60 132.84
CA SER A 1217 18.69 -9.10 131.58
C SER A 1217 19.55 -9.35 130.35
N GLU A 1218 20.42 -10.36 130.35
CA GLU A 1218 21.25 -10.68 129.18
C GLU A 1218 20.51 -11.58 128.19
N VAL A 1219 20.38 -11.14 126.94
CA VAL A 1219 19.69 -11.85 125.86
C VAL A 1219 20.62 -11.93 124.65
N VAL A 1220 20.78 -13.14 124.11
CA VAL A 1220 21.45 -13.37 122.83
C VAL A 1220 20.48 -13.06 121.70
N ALA A 1221 20.89 -12.21 120.75
CA ALA A 1221 20.09 -11.90 119.59
C ALA A 1221 19.87 -13.16 118.73
N GLY A 1222 18.63 -13.41 118.35
CA GLY A 1222 18.30 -14.48 117.40
C GLY A 1222 18.99 -14.29 116.05
N SER A 1223 18.94 -15.30 115.17
CA SER A 1223 19.55 -15.24 113.82
C SER A 1223 19.04 -14.11 112.93
N ASN A 1224 17.88 -13.53 113.26
CA ASN A 1224 17.27 -12.36 112.62
C ASN A 1224 17.60 -11.02 113.33
N GLY A 1225 18.54 -11.04 114.28
CA GLY A 1225 18.94 -9.90 115.08
C GLY A 1225 17.93 -9.48 116.15
N ALA A 1226 16.82 -10.21 116.35
CA ALA A 1226 15.82 -9.81 117.34
C ALA A 1226 16.31 -10.04 118.77
N LEU A 1227 16.11 -9.02 119.62
CA LEU A 1227 16.30 -9.06 121.06
C LEU A 1227 14.93 -8.89 121.73
N SER A 1228 14.60 -9.73 122.70
CA SER A 1228 13.40 -9.56 123.54
C SER A 1228 13.79 -9.70 125.00
N PHE A 1229 13.77 -8.60 125.73
CA PHE A 1229 13.94 -8.57 127.17
C PHE A 1229 12.55 -8.64 127.82
N ASN A 1230 12.27 -9.72 128.53
CA ASN A 1230 11.14 -9.82 129.45
C ASN A 1230 11.72 -9.93 130.86
N TYR A 1231 11.65 -8.83 131.60
CA TYR A 1231 12.31 -8.73 132.89
C TYR A 1231 11.33 -8.27 133.98
N THR A 1232 11.29 -9.01 135.08
CA THR A 1232 10.52 -8.65 136.28
C THR A 1232 11.48 -8.05 137.31
N HIS A 1233 11.33 -6.77 137.61
CA HIS A 1233 12.17 -6.10 138.62
C HIS A 1233 11.58 -6.28 140.02
N GLY A 1234 12.44 -6.48 141.03
CA GLY A 1234 12.02 -6.73 142.42
C GLY A 1234 11.46 -5.52 143.16
N VAL A 1235 11.48 -4.33 142.54
CA VAL A 1235 11.03 -3.04 143.11
C VAL A 1235 10.25 -2.27 142.04
N PRO A 1236 9.15 -1.56 142.37
CA PRO A 1236 8.44 -0.73 141.38
C PRO A 1236 9.38 0.30 140.76
N LEU A 1237 9.49 0.29 139.44
CA LEU A 1237 10.29 1.27 138.70
C LEU A 1237 9.54 2.62 138.67
N PRO A 1238 10.23 3.77 138.79
CA PRO A 1238 9.59 5.07 138.69
C PRO A 1238 8.96 5.26 137.29
N PRO A 1239 7.84 5.99 137.18
CA PRO A 1239 7.08 6.10 135.93
C PRO A 1239 7.79 6.80 134.77
N LEU A 1240 8.98 7.39 134.99
CA LEU A 1240 9.74 8.16 133.99
C LEU A 1240 11.24 7.78 133.97
N GLY A 1241 11.56 6.50 133.86
CA GLY A 1241 12.94 6.07 133.63
C GLY A 1241 13.19 5.61 132.19
N PHE A 1242 14.45 5.69 131.75
CA PHE A 1242 14.90 5.37 130.39
C PHE A 1242 15.66 4.04 130.38
N PHE A 1243 15.47 3.27 129.31
CA PHE A 1243 16.12 1.96 129.13
C PHE A 1243 16.94 1.96 127.85
N ARG A 1244 18.09 1.25 127.87
CA ARG A 1244 18.90 0.98 126.68
C ARG A 1244 19.39 -0.46 126.70
N THR A 1245 19.74 -0.97 125.54
CA THR A 1245 20.50 -2.22 125.43
C THR A 1245 21.97 -1.90 125.28
N GLN A 1246 22.84 -2.60 126.02
CA GLN A 1246 24.28 -2.54 125.83
C GLN A 1246 24.78 -3.87 125.30
N TYR A 1247 25.60 -3.83 124.26
CA TYR A 1247 26.35 -5.00 123.82
C TYR A 1247 27.31 -5.43 124.94
N VAL A 1248 27.21 -6.69 125.36
CA VAL A 1248 28.04 -7.25 126.44
C VAL A 1248 29.21 -8.02 125.86
N SER A 1249 28.90 -8.89 124.90
CA SER A 1249 29.85 -9.78 124.22
C SER A 1249 29.09 -10.54 123.13
N GLY A 1250 29.76 -11.23 122.23
CA GLY A 1250 29.17 -12.09 121.20
C GLY A 1250 30.26 -12.97 120.63
N PRO A 1251 29.93 -14.05 119.91
CA PRO A 1251 30.90 -15.03 119.45
C PRO A 1251 32.06 -14.41 118.68
#